data_AF-A0AAX6MIQ4-F1
#
_entry.id   AF-A0AAX6MIQ4-F1
#
_cell.length_a   1.000
_cell.length_b   1.000
_cell.length_c   1.000
_cell.angle_alpha   90.00
_cell.angle_beta   90.00
_cell.angle_gamma   90.00
#
_symmetry.space_group_name_H-M   'P 1'
#
loop_
_entity.id
_entity.type
_entity.pdbx_description
1 polymer ?
#
loop_
_entity_poly.entity_id
_entity_poly.type
_entity_poly.pdbx_seq_one_letter_code
_entity_poly.pdbx_strand_id
1 'polypeptide(L)'
;MLSVRAVRAAVRAGSRRVSPRVTRLTPAVATSLPLRTSQAAYSSARSNDSTTRAAVIQVLNNVGSKREVKQYLSHFSSVSSQQFAVIKVGGAILTDYLDELCSSLAFLYHVGLFPIIVHGAGPQLNKLLEEAGVEPEFEEGIRITDGKTLGIARRLFLAENLKLVQRLEEMGVRARPITSSVFTADYLNKDKWKFVGKITEVNKEPIQTAIENGYLPILTSMAETREGQVLNVNADVAAGELARELEPLKVVYLSEKGGLFDGNVQKISAINLDEEYDHIMAQPWCKFGTRLKIREIKELLDTLPRSSSVAIIHPADLQKELFTDSGAGTLIRRGDKLMTAESVADFSDLEKLKDVLVRDREVRDARATVDRYLEFLSGRKFKAYFDEPMKALAVVLDPAPDQSYSTLATLTITKSGWLTNVADNLFAAIKKEYPSLVWTVKADDENLTWFFDKADGSIVRGNDVMFWYGIEPGEELNKLMREFTLHGRAMLGDSNLESRLHRAAQIASENLRAHFASGSVANQARGYSTLARRPVLGAIPMGAFSRGSRRGFATETNPNPPYGKKHASNTQPSRVALIGARGYTGQNLISLINTHPNFELRHVSSRELAGQKLEGYTKKEIIYENLSFDDVYEMEKKGKIDVWVMALPNGVCKPFVDAINKAKESTSREDNSIIVDLSADYRFDKSWTYGLPELTKRSAIAQATHIANPGCYATAAQLGIAPLVEHLGGQPTVFGVSGYSGAGTKPSAKNNVELLTNNIIPYSLTDHIHEKEISSQLGVDVGFIPHVAVWFQGIHHTINIPLNKTMTSRDIRQMYQDRYAGEKLVKVVGEAPLVKAISGKHGVEIGGFAVHSSGKRAVICVTIDNLLKGAATQCLRKYSDALDVTTTGRR
;
A
#
# COMPACT_ATOMS: atom_id res chain seq x y z
N MET A 1 -82.97 -15.84 5.77
CA MET A 1 -83.70 -15.93 4.48
C MET A 1 -82.64 -15.91 3.37
N LEU A 2 -82.62 -16.68 2.29
CA LEU A 2 -83.18 -17.99 1.87
C LEU A 2 -82.12 -18.48 0.83
N SER A 3 -81.44 -19.63 0.89
CA SER A 3 -81.77 -21.03 1.22
C SER A 3 -82.58 -21.78 0.16
N VAL A 4 -82.24 -23.08 -0.03
CA VAL A 4 -82.85 -24.09 -0.93
C VAL A 4 -82.50 -23.91 -2.45
N ARG A 5 -81.97 -24.84 -3.26
CA ARG A 5 -81.79 -26.33 -3.32
C ARG A 5 -82.80 -27.08 -4.22
N ALA A 6 -82.40 -27.43 -5.44
CA ALA A 6 -82.97 -28.50 -6.30
C ALA A 6 -81.83 -29.05 -7.19
N VAL A 7 -81.49 -30.34 -7.40
CA VAL A 7 -82.05 -31.70 -7.23
C VAL A 7 -82.19 -32.40 -8.60
N ARG A 8 -81.76 -33.68 -8.66
CA ARG A 8 -81.49 -34.48 -9.88
C ARG A 8 -82.73 -35.23 -10.43
N ALA A 9 -82.81 -35.37 -11.77
CA ALA A 9 -83.10 -36.62 -12.51
C ALA A 9 -82.84 -36.36 -14.03
N ALA A 10 -82.26 -37.20 -14.91
CA ALA A 10 -81.93 -38.63 -15.00
C ALA A 10 -82.96 -39.53 -15.71
N VAL A 11 -82.74 -39.85 -17.01
CA VAL A 11 -83.21 -41.06 -17.73
C VAL A 11 -82.31 -41.33 -18.98
N ARG A 12 -82.49 -42.46 -19.69
CA ARG A 12 -81.39 -43.45 -19.84
C ARG A 12 -81.58 -44.51 -20.97
N ALA A 13 -81.36 -44.17 -22.26
CA ALA A 13 -81.34 -45.14 -23.37
C ALA A 13 -80.46 -44.62 -24.56
N GLY A 14 -79.82 -45.44 -25.41
CA GLY A 14 -79.73 -46.91 -25.50
C GLY A 14 -78.45 -47.37 -26.24
N SER A 15 -78.31 -48.67 -26.57
CA SER A 15 -77.09 -49.29 -27.15
C SER A 15 -77.44 -50.28 -28.29
N ARG A 16 -76.60 -50.63 -29.28
CA ARG A 16 -75.36 -51.47 -29.20
C ARG A 16 -74.67 -51.65 -30.58
N ARG A 17 -73.32 -51.67 -30.63
CA ARG A 17 -72.41 -52.48 -31.52
C ARG A 17 -72.53 -52.25 -33.06
N VAL A 18 -71.64 -52.72 -33.97
CA VAL A 18 -70.52 -53.71 -33.94
C VAL A 18 -69.26 -53.14 -34.65
N SER A 19 -68.08 -53.75 -34.45
CA SER A 19 -66.76 -53.40 -35.06
C SER A 19 -66.42 -54.33 -36.27
N PRO A 20 -65.27 -54.24 -37.01
CA PRO A 20 -63.88 -54.30 -36.49
C PRO A 20 -62.82 -53.43 -37.24
N ARG A 21 -61.54 -53.57 -36.84
CA ARG A 21 -60.25 -53.43 -37.58
C ARG A 21 -60.23 -52.55 -38.85
N VAL A 22 -59.32 -51.60 -39.05
CA VAL A 22 -57.98 -51.30 -38.47
C VAL A 22 -57.90 -49.74 -38.32
N THR A 23 -56.97 -49.04 -37.64
CA THR A 23 -55.62 -49.32 -37.08
C THR A 23 -55.37 -48.44 -35.83
N ARG A 24 -54.33 -48.76 -35.03
CA ARG A 24 -53.63 -47.77 -34.19
C ARG A 24 -52.12 -47.96 -34.32
N LEU A 25 -51.40 -46.87 -34.62
CA LEU A 25 -49.97 -46.81 -34.41
C LEU A 25 -49.70 -46.83 -32.90
N THR A 26 -48.75 -47.66 -32.46
CA THR A 26 -48.21 -47.59 -31.10
C THR A 26 -47.44 -46.28 -30.95
N PRO A 27 -47.52 -45.57 -29.81
CA PRO A 27 -46.48 -44.61 -29.48
C PRO A 27 -45.15 -45.37 -29.42
N ALA A 28 -44.12 -44.86 -30.09
CA ALA A 28 -42.79 -45.44 -29.97
C ALA A 28 -42.36 -45.42 -28.49
N VAL A 29 -41.76 -46.50 -28.02
CA VAL A 29 -41.13 -46.52 -26.69
C VAL A 29 -39.92 -45.60 -26.77
N ALA A 30 -40.13 -44.33 -26.40
CA ALA A 30 -39.04 -43.40 -26.18
C ALA A 30 -38.22 -43.93 -25.00
N THR A 31 -37.09 -44.56 -25.32
CA THR A 31 -36.11 -44.95 -24.33
C THR A 31 -35.73 -43.73 -23.52
N SER A 32 -35.99 -43.76 -22.22
CA SER A 32 -35.62 -42.67 -21.31
C SER A 32 -34.10 -42.64 -21.16
N LEU A 33 -33.43 -42.02 -22.13
CA LEU A 33 -32.07 -41.53 -21.97
C LEU A 33 -32.06 -40.69 -20.67
N PRO A 34 -31.22 -41.04 -19.68
CA PRO A 34 -31.16 -40.26 -18.47
C PRO A 34 -30.71 -38.85 -18.84
N LEU A 35 -31.55 -37.86 -18.56
CA LEU A 35 -31.16 -36.46 -18.59
C LEU A 35 -29.98 -36.31 -17.62
N ARG A 36 -28.76 -36.27 -18.18
CA ARG A 36 -27.58 -35.85 -17.45
C ARG A 36 -27.80 -34.38 -17.09
N THR A 37 -28.36 -34.15 -15.90
CA THR A 37 -28.35 -32.86 -15.25
C THR A 37 -26.89 -32.51 -14.95
N SER A 38 -26.23 -31.89 -15.93
CA SER A 38 -24.98 -31.19 -15.72
C SER A 38 -25.27 -30.00 -14.82
N GLN A 39 -25.27 -30.25 -13.51
CA GLN A 39 -25.09 -29.20 -12.52
C GLN A 39 -23.72 -28.59 -12.81
N ALA A 40 -23.73 -27.47 -13.51
CA ALA A 40 -22.58 -26.59 -13.59
C ALA A 40 -22.28 -26.16 -12.15
N ALA A 41 -21.20 -26.69 -11.58
CA ALA A 41 -20.84 -26.39 -10.21
C ALA A 41 -20.39 -24.94 -10.14
N TYR A 42 -21.25 -24.07 -9.59
CA TYR A 42 -20.85 -22.72 -9.21
C TYR A 42 -19.59 -22.81 -8.35
N SER A 43 -18.56 -22.08 -8.76
CA SER A 43 -17.19 -22.22 -8.24
C SER A 43 -17.10 -21.76 -6.79
N SER A 44 -17.26 -22.71 -5.86
CA SER A 44 -16.92 -22.49 -4.45
C SER A 44 -15.46 -22.04 -4.36
N ALA A 45 -15.21 -20.87 -3.76
CA ALA A 45 -13.91 -20.22 -3.78
C ALA A 45 -12.81 -21.07 -3.11
N ARG A 46 -12.06 -21.82 -3.93
CA ARG A 46 -10.75 -22.34 -3.55
C ARG A 46 -9.71 -21.26 -3.83
N SER A 47 -8.90 -20.95 -2.82
CA SER A 47 -7.78 -20.02 -2.92
C SER A 47 -6.67 -20.59 -3.80
N ASN A 48 -6.72 -20.34 -5.11
CA ASN A 48 -5.67 -20.71 -6.04
C ASN A 48 -4.50 -19.73 -5.92
N ASP A 49 -3.54 -20.07 -5.05
CA ASP A 49 -2.28 -19.36 -4.83
C ASP A 49 -1.49 -19.11 -6.15
N SER A 50 -1.76 -19.93 -7.18
CA SER A 50 -1.22 -19.80 -8.53
C SER A 50 -1.72 -18.57 -9.31
N THR A 51 -2.99 -18.18 -9.21
CA THR A 51 -3.51 -17.01 -9.95
C THR A 51 -3.05 -15.70 -9.31
N THR A 52 -3.00 -15.63 -7.98
CA THR A 52 -2.38 -14.50 -7.26
C THR A 52 -0.90 -14.39 -7.61
N ARG A 53 -0.15 -15.50 -7.68
CA ARG A 53 1.26 -15.49 -8.11
C ARG A 53 1.43 -15.05 -9.57
N ALA A 54 0.55 -15.49 -10.48
CA ALA A 54 0.57 -15.05 -11.87
C ALA A 54 0.34 -13.54 -12.00
N ALA A 55 -0.67 -13.00 -11.30
CA ALA A 55 -0.93 -11.57 -11.24
C ALA A 55 0.29 -10.78 -10.72
N VAL A 56 0.93 -11.21 -9.62
CA VAL A 56 2.14 -10.56 -9.08
C VAL A 56 3.31 -10.57 -10.08
N ILE A 57 3.53 -11.68 -10.81
CA ILE A 57 4.55 -11.73 -11.87
C ILE A 57 4.21 -10.76 -13.00
N GLN A 58 2.93 -10.67 -13.39
CA GLN A 58 2.46 -9.78 -14.44
C GLN A 58 2.52 -8.29 -14.04
N VAL A 59 2.41 -7.96 -12.74
CA VAL A 59 2.76 -6.61 -12.24
C VAL A 59 4.25 -6.33 -12.46
N LEU A 60 5.12 -7.24 -11.99
CA LEU A 60 6.57 -7.05 -12.03
C LEU A 60 7.13 -6.96 -13.46
N ASN A 61 6.53 -7.69 -14.41
CA ASN A 61 6.93 -7.63 -15.82
C ASN A 61 6.56 -6.30 -16.51
N ASN A 62 5.54 -5.58 -16.03
CA ASN A 62 5.01 -4.36 -16.64
C ASN A 62 5.55 -3.06 -16.02
N VAL A 63 6.39 -3.14 -14.98
CA VAL A 63 6.85 -1.98 -14.20
C VAL A 63 8.37 -1.84 -14.33
N GLY A 64 8.82 -0.87 -15.13
CA GLY A 64 10.25 -0.64 -15.40
C GLY A 64 10.92 0.31 -14.41
N SER A 65 10.16 1.18 -13.74
CA SER A 65 10.71 2.28 -12.92
C SER A 65 10.06 2.44 -11.55
N LYS A 66 10.80 3.05 -10.62
CA LYS A 66 10.31 3.45 -9.28
C LYS A 66 9.16 4.47 -9.34
N ARG A 67 9.07 5.26 -10.42
CA ARG A 67 7.95 6.18 -10.72
C ARG A 67 6.67 5.39 -10.99
N GLU A 68 6.74 4.40 -11.88
CA GLU A 68 5.63 3.49 -12.19
C GLU A 68 5.21 2.65 -10.97
N VAL A 69 6.14 2.18 -10.12
CA VAL A 69 5.79 1.52 -8.83
C VAL A 69 4.93 2.44 -7.94
N LYS A 70 5.29 3.72 -7.82
CA LYS A 70 4.54 4.70 -7.01
C LYS A 70 3.18 5.02 -7.62
N GLN A 71 3.11 5.16 -8.95
CA GLN A 71 1.88 5.37 -9.70
C GLN A 71 0.92 4.20 -9.53
N TYR A 72 1.40 2.95 -9.73
CA TYR A 72 0.68 1.73 -9.39
C TYR A 72 0.10 1.82 -7.99
N LEU A 73 0.95 1.96 -6.96
CA LEU A 73 0.52 2.01 -5.55
C LEU A 73 -0.50 3.12 -5.25
N SER A 74 -0.39 4.31 -5.86
CA SER A 74 -1.37 5.39 -5.66
C SER A 74 -2.77 5.02 -6.17
N HIS A 75 -2.88 4.38 -7.33
CA HIS A 75 -4.16 3.93 -7.88
C HIS A 75 -4.81 2.80 -7.06
N PHE A 76 -4.02 1.97 -6.36
CA PHE A 76 -4.55 0.96 -5.43
C PHE A 76 -4.88 1.50 -4.03
N SER A 77 -4.28 2.61 -3.60
CA SER A 77 -4.49 3.15 -2.24
C SER A 77 -5.52 4.27 -2.14
N SER A 78 -5.87 4.93 -3.24
CA SER A 78 -6.56 6.24 -3.22
C SER A 78 -8.00 6.24 -3.75
N VAL A 79 -8.51 5.13 -4.28
CA VAL A 79 -9.72 5.13 -5.12
C VAL A 79 -10.78 4.17 -4.56
N SER A 80 -12.05 4.60 -4.60
CA SER A 80 -13.17 3.66 -4.47
C SER A 80 -13.17 2.71 -5.68
N SER A 81 -13.53 1.44 -5.49
CA SER A 81 -13.53 0.46 -6.59
C SER A 81 -14.45 0.83 -7.77
N GLN A 82 -15.43 1.71 -7.50
CA GLN A 82 -16.42 2.21 -8.46
C GLN A 82 -15.87 3.31 -9.40
N GLN A 83 -14.79 4.02 -9.04
CA GLN A 83 -14.25 5.17 -9.80
C GLN A 83 -12.92 4.87 -10.52
N PHE A 84 -12.54 3.58 -10.63
CA PHE A 84 -11.26 3.21 -11.25
C PHE A 84 -11.21 3.53 -12.75
N ALA A 85 -12.03 2.86 -13.56
CA ALA A 85 -12.02 3.06 -15.01
C ALA A 85 -13.35 2.69 -15.70
N VAL A 86 -13.71 3.45 -16.74
CA VAL A 86 -14.74 3.07 -17.72
C VAL A 86 -14.04 2.64 -19.01
N ILE A 87 -14.31 1.43 -19.50
CA ILE A 87 -13.63 0.83 -20.67
C ILE A 87 -14.65 0.59 -21.79
N LYS A 88 -14.52 1.34 -22.88
CA LYS A 88 -15.27 1.15 -24.12
C LYS A 88 -14.57 0.09 -24.98
N VAL A 89 -15.28 -1.00 -25.25
CA VAL A 89 -14.84 -2.08 -26.15
C VAL A 89 -15.51 -1.93 -27.52
N GLY A 90 -14.71 -1.82 -28.57
CA GLY A 90 -15.19 -1.82 -29.97
C GLY A 90 -15.51 -3.23 -30.47
N GLY A 91 -16.46 -3.35 -31.40
CA GLY A 91 -16.96 -4.66 -31.84
C GLY A 91 -15.90 -5.58 -32.43
N ALA A 92 -14.95 -5.07 -33.21
CA ALA A 92 -13.84 -5.86 -33.73
C ALA A 92 -13.00 -6.53 -32.62
N ILE A 93 -12.82 -5.86 -31.47
CA ILE A 93 -12.11 -6.42 -30.31
C ILE A 93 -12.80 -7.70 -29.78
N LEU A 94 -14.14 -7.78 -29.85
CA LEU A 94 -14.89 -8.96 -29.44
C LEU A 94 -14.84 -10.11 -30.47
N THR A 95 -14.43 -9.83 -31.71
CA THR A 95 -14.21 -10.86 -32.74
C THR A 95 -12.77 -11.35 -32.70
N ASP A 96 -11.82 -10.42 -32.76
CA ASP A 96 -10.45 -10.70 -33.21
C ASP A 96 -9.41 -10.65 -32.07
N TYR A 97 -9.76 -10.06 -30.91
CA TYR A 97 -8.86 -9.83 -29.76
C TYR A 97 -9.52 -10.16 -28.41
N LEU A 98 -10.45 -11.11 -28.40
CA LEU A 98 -11.27 -11.42 -27.23
C LEU A 98 -10.44 -12.05 -26.09
N ASP A 99 -9.44 -12.87 -26.43
CA ASP A 99 -8.56 -13.52 -25.45
C ASP A 99 -7.59 -12.53 -24.80
N GLU A 100 -7.01 -11.62 -25.57
CA GLU A 100 -6.18 -10.52 -25.09
C GLU A 100 -6.98 -9.59 -24.17
N LEU A 101 -8.22 -9.25 -24.56
CA LEU A 101 -9.14 -8.47 -23.74
C LEU A 101 -9.45 -9.19 -22.42
N CYS A 102 -9.85 -10.47 -22.46
CA CYS A 102 -10.22 -11.21 -21.25
C CYS A 102 -9.01 -11.42 -20.32
N SER A 103 -7.82 -11.68 -20.87
CA SER A 103 -6.56 -11.74 -20.12
C SER A 103 -6.22 -10.41 -19.43
N SER A 104 -6.33 -9.29 -20.15
CA SER A 104 -6.09 -7.97 -19.59
C SER A 104 -7.11 -7.58 -18.50
N LEU A 105 -8.39 -7.93 -18.66
CA LEU A 105 -9.42 -7.72 -17.65
C LEU A 105 -9.28 -8.66 -16.44
N ALA A 106 -8.86 -9.91 -16.66
CA ALA A 106 -8.64 -10.89 -15.58
C ALA A 106 -7.52 -10.47 -14.63
N PHE A 107 -6.44 -9.92 -15.18
CA PHE A 107 -5.39 -9.30 -14.37
C PHE A 107 -5.94 -8.19 -13.47
N LEU A 108 -6.70 -7.23 -14.02
CA LEU A 108 -7.30 -6.13 -13.25
C LEU A 108 -8.20 -6.65 -12.13
N TYR A 109 -9.02 -7.65 -12.42
CA TYR A 109 -9.86 -8.32 -11.44
C TYR A 109 -9.05 -8.99 -10.31
N HIS A 110 -8.00 -9.74 -10.65
CA HIS A 110 -7.17 -10.46 -9.66
C HIS A 110 -6.32 -9.55 -8.77
N VAL A 111 -6.01 -8.33 -9.21
CA VAL A 111 -5.37 -7.30 -8.35
C VAL A 111 -6.38 -6.50 -7.52
N GLY A 112 -7.68 -6.67 -7.75
CA GLY A 112 -8.76 -6.07 -6.95
C GLY A 112 -9.37 -4.79 -7.55
N LEU A 113 -9.23 -4.58 -8.86
CA LEU A 113 -9.81 -3.45 -9.58
C LEU A 113 -11.00 -3.88 -10.43
N PHE A 114 -12.03 -3.05 -10.45
CA PHE A 114 -13.32 -3.37 -11.06
C PHE A 114 -13.65 -2.34 -12.16
N PRO A 115 -12.96 -2.38 -13.32
CA PRO A 115 -13.33 -1.55 -14.45
C PRO A 115 -14.78 -1.82 -14.88
N ILE A 116 -15.44 -0.78 -15.38
CA ILE A 116 -16.81 -0.83 -15.90
C ILE A 116 -16.73 -0.94 -17.42
N ILE A 117 -17.12 -2.10 -17.96
CA ILE A 117 -16.99 -2.38 -19.40
C ILE A 117 -18.29 -1.97 -20.09
N VAL A 118 -18.21 -1.17 -21.16
CA VAL A 118 -19.32 -0.95 -22.10
C VAL A 118 -18.90 -1.37 -23.50
N HIS A 119 -19.71 -2.18 -24.18
CA HIS A 119 -19.37 -2.71 -25.51
C HIS A 119 -20.40 -2.36 -26.59
N GLY A 120 -19.94 -2.34 -27.84
CA GLY A 120 -20.79 -2.25 -29.03
C GLY A 120 -20.38 -3.27 -30.09
N ALA A 121 -21.33 -3.76 -30.90
CA ALA A 121 -21.13 -4.84 -31.87
C ALA A 121 -21.27 -4.35 -33.33
N GLY A 122 -20.64 -3.22 -33.67
CA GLY A 122 -20.84 -2.50 -34.94
C GLY A 122 -20.58 -3.32 -36.22
N PRO A 123 -19.39 -3.92 -36.40
CA PRO A 123 -19.08 -4.73 -37.58
C PRO A 123 -19.96 -5.98 -37.71
N GLN A 124 -20.21 -6.68 -36.59
CA GLN A 124 -21.08 -7.85 -36.55
C GLN A 124 -22.51 -7.50 -36.95
N LEU A 125 -22.99 -6.30 -36.58
CA LEU A 125 -24.33 -5.83 -36.93
C LEU A 125 -24.49 -5.58 -38.43
N ASN A 126 -23.49 -5.01 -39.11
CA ASN A 126 -23.55 -4.83 -40.57
C ASN A 126 -23.74 -6.19 -41.26
N LYS A 127 -22.87 -7.16 -40.95
CA LYS A 127 -22.93 -8.51 -41.52
C LYS A 127 -24.28 -9.21 -41.26
N LEU A 128 -24.83 -9.14 -40.04
CA LEU A 128 -26.13 -9.74 -39.73
C LEU A 128 -27.33 -9.00 -40.35
N LEU A 129 -27.19 -7.73 -40.73
CA LEU A 129 -28.20 -7.00 -41.50
C LEU A 129 -28.16 -7.43 -42.97
N GLU A 130 -26.97 -7.48 -43.56
CA GLU A 130 -26.71 -7.97 -44.92
C GLU A 130 -27.24 -9.41 -45.10
N GLU A 131 -26.89 -10.34 -44.19
CA GLU A 131 -27.40 -11.72 -44.17
C GLU A 131 -28.92 -11.81 -43.98
N ALA A 132 -29.55 -10.81 -43.35
CA ALA A 132 -30.99 -10.73 -43.15
C ALA A 132 -31.74 -9.96 -44.25
N GLY A 133 -31.07 -9.54 -45.33
CA GLY A 133 -31.64 -8.70 -46.37
C GLY A 133 -32.12 -7.35 -45.83
N VAL A 134 -31.22 -6.63 -45.15
CA VAL A 134 -31.38 -5.24 -44.71
C VAL A 134 -30.10 -4.50 -45.07
N GLU A 135 -30.20 -3.45 -45.89
CA GLU A 135 -29.05 -2.62 -46.22
C GLU A 135 -28.71 -1.69 -45.02
N PRO A 136 -27.44 -1.63 -44.56
CA PRO A 136 -27.06 -0.76 -43.45
C PRO A 136 -27.11 0.75 -43.78
N GLU A 137 -28.28 1.39 -43.59
CA GLU A 137 -28.46 2.84 -43.75
C GLU A 137 -27.72 3.66 -42.67
N PHE A 138 -26.99 4.69 -43.09
CA PHE A 138 -26.34 5.69 -42.21
C PHE A 138 -26.58 7.12 -42.71
N GLU A 139 -26.89 8.03 -41.79
CA GLU A 139 -27.03 9.47 -42.06
C GLU A 139 -26.28 10.26 -40.97
N GLU A 140 -25.46 11.24 -41.35
CA GLU A 140 -24.60 12.03 -40.43
C GLU A 140 -23.68 11.17 -39.53
N GLY A 141 -23.38 9.93 -39.96
CA GLY A 141 -22.61 8.95 -39.19
C GLY A 141 -23.44 8.11 -38.21
N ILE A 142 -24.73 8.39 -38.08
CA ILE A 142 -25.67 7.67 -37.22
C ILE A 142 -26.41 6.60 -38.04
N ARG A 143 -26.51 5.38 -37.51
CA ARG A 143 -27.24 4.28 -38.16
C ARG A 143 -28.76 4.49 -38.01
N ILE A 144 -29.48 4.61 -39.13
CA ILE A 144 -30.95 4.61 -39.11
C ILE A 144 -31.41 3.24 -38.59
N THR A 145 -32.16 3.23 -37.48
CA THR A 145 -32.48 1.98 -36.76
C THR A 145 -33.97 1.72 -36.78
N ASP A 146 -34.47 1.02 -37.80
CA ASP A 146 -35.88 0.60 -37.87
C ASP A 146 -36.19 -0.58 -36.91
N GLY A 147 -37.45 -1.03 -36.86
CA GLY A 147 -37.87 -2.14 -36.00
C GLY A 147 -37.21 -3.49 -36.34
N LYS A 148 -36.97 -3.79 -37.63
CA LYS A 148 -36.26 -5.01 -38.05
C LYS A 148 -34.79 -4.94 -37.62
N THR A 149 -34.15 -3.79 -37.85
CA THR A 149 -32.76 -3.49 -37.46
C THR A 149 -32.57 -3.58 -35.96
N LEU A 150 -33.46 -2.98 -35.16
CA LEU A 150 -33.43 -3.05 -33.69
C LEU A 150 -33.57 -4.50 -33.19
N GLY A 151 -34.46 -5.29 -33.80
CA GLY A 151 -34.66 -6.71 -33.45
C GLY A 151 -33.46 -7.61 -33.80
N ILE A 152 -32.65 -7.23 -34.78
CA ILE A 152 -31.36 -7.90 -35.09
C ILE A 152 -30.29 -7.42 -34.10
N ALA A 153 -30.15 -6.09 -33.94
CA ALA A 153 -29.19 -5.48 -33.01
C ALA A 153 -29.34 -6.00 -31.58
N ARG A 154 -30.55 -5.98 -31.00
CA ARG A 154 -30.78 -6.42 -29.62
C ARG A 154 -30.34 -7.87 -29.39
N ARG A 155 -30.59 -8.78 -30.34
CA ARG A 155 -30.16 -10.18 -30.25
C ARG A 155 -28.63 -10.31 -30.30
N LEU A 156 -27.97 -9.59 -31.21
CA LEU A 156 -26.52 -9.55 -31.31
C LEU A 156 -25.85 -8.97 -30.05
N PHE A 157 -26.33 -7.82 -29.56
CA PHE A 157 -25.78 -7.17 -28.36
C PHE A 157 -25.86 -8.08 -27.14
N LEU A 158 -26.97 -8.80 -26.95
CA LEU A 158 -27.13 -9.79 -25.87
C LEU A 158 -26.17 -11.00 -26.05
N ALA A 159 -25.98 -11.47 -27.28
CA ALA A 159 -25.07 -12.59 -27.57
C ALA A 159 -23.60 -12.24 -27.32
N GLU A 160 -23.12 -11.09 -27.82
CA GLU A 160 -21.75 -10.63 -27.61
C GLU A 160 -21.48 -10.24 -26.14
N ASN A 161 -22.49 -9.72 -25.42
CA ASN A 161 -22.39 -9.49 -23.97
C ASN A 161 -22.16 -10.80 -23.20
N LEU A 162 -22.97 -11.83 -23.50
CA LEU A 162 -22.87 -13.13 -22.83
C LEU A 162 -21.59 -13.87 -23.20
N LYS A 163 -21.13 -13.77 -24.45
CA LYS A 163 -19.85 -14.33 -24.93
C LYS A 163 -18.65 -13.75 -24.16
N LEU A 164 -18.61 -12.43 -23.96
CA LEU A 164 -17.57 -11.78 -23.15
C LEU A 164 -17.65 -12.21 -21.67
N VAL A 165 -18.84 -12.27 -21.08
CA VAL A 165 -19.05 -12.75 -19.71
C VAL A 165 -18.59 -14.20 -19.54
N GLN A 166 -18.96 -15.09 -20.46
CA GLN A 166 -18.57 -16.50 -20.42
C GLN A 166 -17.05 -16.66 -20.49
N ARG A 167 -16.39 -15.93 -21.39
CA ARG A 167 -14.93 -16.00 -21.54
C ARG A 167 -14.19 -15.47 -20.30
N LEU A 168 -14.73 -14.47 -19.62
CA LEU A 168 -14.22 -13.99 -18.34
C LEU A 168 -14.39 -15.03 -17.21
N GLU A 169 -15.57 -15.64 -17.08
CA GLU A 169 -15.84 -16.69 -16.08
C GLU A 169 -14.96 -17.93 -16.29
N GLU A 170 -14.68 -18.32 -17.54
CA GLU A 170 -13.70 -19.38 -17.89
C GLU A 170 -12.29 -19.07 -17.39
N MET A 171 -11.91 -17.79 -17.31
CA MET A 171 -10.62 -17.33 -16.78
C MET A 171 -10.65 -17.10 -15.26
N GLY A 172 -11.75 -17.46 -14.57
CA GLY A 172 -11.90 -17.29 -13.13
C GLY A 172 -12.28 -15.87 -12.69
N VAL A 173 -12.79 -15.05 -13.61
CA VAL A 173 -13.25 -13.68 -13.36
C VAL A 173 -14.77 -13.68 -13.20
N ARG A 174 -15.25 -13.27 -12.03
CA ARG A 174 -16.70 -13.13 -11.82
C ARG A 174 -17.20 -11.91 -12.61
N ALA A 175 -18.07 -12.13 -13.58
CA ALA A 175 -18.55 -11.10 -14.50
C ALA A 175 -20.08 -11.02 -14.49
N ARG A 176 -20.63 -9.80 -14.45
CA ARG A 176 -22.08 -9.56 -14.39
C ARG A 176 -22.56 -8.96 -15.71
N PRO A 177 -23.40 -9.65 -16.49
CA PRO A 177 -24.08 -9.05 -17.64
C PRO A 177 -25.10 -8.01 -17.13
N ILE A 178 -25.03 -6.79 -17.68
CA ILE A 178 -25.96 -5.70 -17.40
C ILE A 178 -26.50 -5.17 -18.73
N THR A 179 -27.65 -5.70 -19.13
CA THR A 179 -28.17 -5.61 -20.52
C THR A 179 -29.34 -4.63 -20.70
N SER A 180 -29.72 -3.94 -19.64
CA SER A 180 -30.92 -3.09 -19.53
C SER A 180 -30.76 -2.13 -18.34
N SER A 181 -31.68 -1.16 -18.19
CA SER A 181 -31.93 -0.43 -16.94
C SER A 181 -30.77 0.41 -16.35
N VAL A 182 -29.66 0.58 -17.09
CA VAL A 182 -28.60 1.57 -16.78
C VAL A 182 -28.84 2.87 -17.53
N PHE A 183 -29.13 2.82 -18.83
CA PHE A 183 -29.29 4.00 -19.67
C PHE A 183 -30.76 4.31 -19.91
N THR A 184 -31.24 5.43 -19.39
CA THR A 184 -32.52 6.01 -19.79
C THR A 184 -32.29 6.95 -20.97
N ALA A 185 -33.13 6.88 -22.00
CA ALA A 185 -32.99 7.70 -23.20
C ALA A 185 -34.34 8.09 -23.82
N ASP A 186 -34.37 9.30 -24.39
CA ASP A 186 -35.43 9.75 -25.30
C ASP A 186 -35.03 9.49 -26.76
N TYR A 187 -35.97 9.57 -27.69
CA TYR A 187 -35.68 9.49 -29.12
C TYR A 187 -34.79 10.67 -29.56
N LEU A 188 -33.62 10.39 -30.17
CA LEU A 188 -32.70 11.43 -30.65
C LEU A 188 -33.32 12.27 -31.77
N ASN A 189 -33.93 11.60 -32.75
CA ASN A 189 -34.95 12.13 -33.66
C ASN A 189 -35.71 10.93 -34.23
N LYS A 190 -37.01 10.83 -33.91
CA LYS A 190 -37.83 9.65 -34.22
C LYS A 190 -38.14 9.51 -35.72
N ASP A 191 -38.30 10.62 -36.43
CA ASP A 191 -38.66 10.62 -37.84
C ASP A 191 -37.43 10.41 -38.74
N LYS A 192 -36.28 10.97 -38.34
CA LYS A 192 -35.00 10.86 -39.04
C LYS A 192 -34.31 9.51 -38.79
N TRP A 193 -34.04 9.17 -37.52
CA TRP A 193 -33.20 8.01 -37.16
C TRP A 193 -33.98 6.81 -36.59
N LYS A 194 -35.31 6.91 -36.45
CA LYS A 194 -36.20 5.85 -35.94
C LYS A 194 -35.84 5.49 -34.48
N PHE A 195 -35.51 4.24 -34.15
CA PHE A 195 -35.23 3.78 -32.79
C PHE A 195 -33.78 4.07 -32.31
N VAL A 196 -33.32 5.30 -32.48
CA VAL A 196 -32.03 5.79 -31.96
C VAL A 196 -32.26 6.72 -30.77
N GLY A 197 -31.51 6.49 -29.69
CA GLY A 197 -31.68 7.17 -28.42
C GLY A 197 -30.65 8.27 -28.14
N LYS A 198 -31.10 9.32 -27.46
CA LYS A 198 -30.25 10.27 -26.72
C LYS A 198 -30.37 9.93 -25.24
N ILE A 199 -29.26 9.54 -24.60
CA ILE A 199 -29.23 9.30 -23.15
C ILE A 199 -29.61 10.60 -22.41
N THR A 200 -30.44 10.46 -21.39
CA THR A 200 -30.93 11.56 -20.53
C THR A 200 -30.66 11.34 -19.05
N GLU A 201 -30.45 10.10 -18.62
CA GLU A 201 -30.22 9.72 -17.22
C GLU A 201 -29.50 8.35 -17.14
N VAL A 202 -28.56 8.20 -16.20
CA VAL A 202 -27.73 7.00 -16.03
C VAL A 202 -27.89 6.45 -14.61
N ASN A 203 -28.50 5.27 -14.48
CA ASN A 203 -28.66 4.60 -13.19
C ASN A 203 -27.39 3.84 -12.79
N LYS A 204 -26.77 4.26 -11.68
CA LYS A 204 -25.57 3.63 -11.11
C LYS A 204 -25.85 2.37 -10.29
N GLU A 205 -27.04 2.19 -9.74
CA GLU A 205 -27.37 1.11 -8.79
C GLU A 205 -27.00 -0.31 -9.30
N PRO A 206 -27.29 -0.71 -10.56
CA PRO A 206 -26.91 -2.04 -11.05
C PRO A 206 -25.39 -2.25 -11.14
N ILE A 207 -24.64 -1.17 -11.40
CA ILE A 207 -23.18 -1.16 -11.54
C ILE A 207 -22.53 -1.23 -10.16
N GLN A 208 -22.99 -0.40 -9.22
CA GLN A 208 -22.51 -0.36 -7.84
C GLN A 208 -22.75 -1.71 -7.14
N THR A 209 -23.96 -2.25 -7.25
CA THR A 209 -24.32 -3.57 -6.70
C THR A 209 -23.43 -4.68 -7.26
N ALA A 210 -23.08 -4.66 -8.55
CA ALA A 210 -22.19 -5.65 -9.15
C ALA A 210 -20.77 -5.56 -8.57
N ILE A 211 -20.21 -4.34 -8.47
CA ILE A 211 -18.86 -4.10 -7.95
C ILE A 211 -18.76 -4.45 -6.46
N GLU A 212 -19.76 -4.08 -5.65
CA GLU A 212 -19.82 -4.39 -4.21
C GLU A 212 -19.88 -5.89 -3.93
N ASN A 213 -20.55 -6.65 -4.80
CA ASN A 213 -20.58 -8.12 -4.74
C ASN A 213 -19.36 -8.79 -5.41
N GLY A 214 -18.38 -8.01 -5.88
CA GLY A 214 -17.12 -8.48 -6.45
C GLY A 214 -17.24 -9.07 -7.87
N TYR A 215 -18.07 -8.48 -8.72
CA TYR A 215 -18.18 -8.78 -10.15
C TYR A 215 -17.65 -7.62 -11.02
N LEU A 216 -17.09 -7.93 -12.19
CA LEU A 216 -16.93 -6.93 -13.28
C LEU A 216 -18.30 -6.66 -13.94
N PRO A 217 -18.80 -5.41 -13.98
CA PRO A 217 -20.05 -5.08 -14.68
C PRO A 217 -19.79 -4.93 -16.20
N ILE A 218 -20.51 -5.73 -17.00
CA ILE A 218 -20.37 -5.79 -18.47
C ILE A 218 -21.66 -5.27 -19.14
N LEU A 219 -21.62 -4.04 -19.64
CA LEU A 219 -22.77 -3.28 -20.12
C LEU A 219 -22.90 -3.31 -21.66
N THR A 220 -24.13 -3.44 -22.16
CA THR A 220 -24.47 -3.16 -23.56
C THR A 220 -24.76 -1.67 -23.78
N SER A 221 -24.36 -1.07 -24.90
CA SER A 221 -24.73 0.32 -25.26
C SER A 221 -26.17 0.51 -25.75
N MET A 222 -27.13 -0.22 -25.18
CA MET A 222 -28.56 -0.05 -25.42
C MET A 222 -29.18 0.79 -24.30
N ALA A 223 -30.16 1.62 -24.64
CA ALA A 223 -30.89 2.43 -23.68
C ALA A 223 -32.39 2.15 -23.76
N GLU A 224 -33.15 2.60 -22.76
CA GLU A 224 -34.60 2.39 -22.64
C GLU A 224 -35.33 3.72 -22.42
N THR A 225 -36.49 3.91 -23.05
CA THR A 225 -37.40 5.01 -22.66
C THR A 225 -38.00 4.72 -21.28
N ARG A 226 -38.57 5.74 -20.63
CA ARG A 226 -39.35 5.56 -19.38
C ARG A 226 -40.60 4.68 -19.53
N GLU A 227 -40.97 4.31 -20.76
CA GLU A 227 -42.05 3.37 -21.10
C GLU A 227 -41.53 1.94 -21.37
N GLY A 228 -40.21 1.71 -21.34
CA GLY A 228 -39.57 0.42 -21.60
C GLY A 228 -39.24 0.11 -23.07
N GLN A 229 -39.35 1.10 -23.98
CA GLN A 229 -38.94 0.92 -25.38
C GLN A 229 -37.41 0.98 -25.49
N VAL A 230 -36.79 -0.10 -25.95
CA VAL A 230 -35.34 -0.15 -26.21
C VAL A 230 -34.97 0.74 -27.39
N LEU A 231 -33.89 1.51 -27.26
CA LEU A 231 -33.31 2.37 -28.28
C LEU A 231 -31.82 2.04 -28.48
N ASN A 232 -31.36 2.14 -29.72
CA ASN A 232 -29.96 1.98 -30.10
C ASN A 232 -29.17 3.26 -29.76
N VAL A 233 -28.00 3.13 -29.13
CA VAL A 233 -27.11 4.26 -28.79
C VAL A 233 -25.67 3.92 -29.18
N ASN A 234 -24.93 4.93 -29.64
CA ASN A 234 -23.49 4.78 -29.93
C ASN A 234 -22.72 4.43 -28.65
N ALA A 235 -21.93 3.35 -28.68
CA ALA A 235 -21.12 2.91 -27.56
C ALA A 235 -20.08 3.93 -27.09
N ASP A 236 -19.60 4.83 -27.95
CA ASP A 236 -18.70 5.92 -27.55
C ASP A 236 -19.43 7.01 -26.75
N VAL A 237 -20.69 7.32 -27.11
CA VAL A 237 -21.57 8.23 -26.36
C VAL A 237 -21.99 7.59 -25.03
N ALA A 238 -22.35 6.31 -25.03
CA ALA A 238 -22.69 5.56 -23.81
C ALA A 238 -21.50 5.50 -22.83
N ALA A 239 -20.27 5.38 -23.32
CA ALA A 239 -19.06 5.48 -22.51
C ALA A 239 -18.82 6.89 -21.96
N GLY A 240 -19.11 7.93 -22.76
CA GLY A 240 -19.04 9.32 -22.33
C GLY A 240 -20.00 9.64 -21.18
N GLU A 241 -21.28 9.29 -21.33
CA GLU A 241 -22.29 9.58 -20.30
C GLU A 241 -22.11 8.72 -19.03
N LEU A 242 -21.62 7.47 -19.15
CA LEU A 242 -21.11 6.72 -17.99
C LEU A 242 -19.99 7.47 -17.28
N ALA A 243 -19.01 7.98 -18.02
CA ALA A 243 -17.88 8.69 -17.42
C ALA A 243 -18.31 10.01 -16.75
N ARG A 244 -19.27 10.75 -17.31
CA ARG A 244 -19.85 11.95 -16.65
C ARG A 244 -20.53 11.61 -15.33
N GLU A 245 -21.31 10.52 -15.27
CA GLU A 245 -22.05 10.14 -14.06
C GLU A 245 -21.18 9.47 -12.97
N LEU A 246 -20.02 8.91 -13.34
CA LEU A 246 -19.13 8.14 -12.45
C LEU A 246 -17.83 8.87 -12.07
N GLU A 247 -17.42 9.90 -12.80
CA GLU A 247 -16.14 10.62 -12.66
C GLU A 247 -14.90 9.70 -12.51
N PRO A 248 -14.64 8.76 -13.45
CA PRO A 248 -13.55 7.81 -13.34
C PRO A 248 -12.18 8.47 -13.62
N LEU A 249 -11.12 7.97 -12.98
CA LEU A 249 -9.75 8.44 -13.24
C LEU A 249 -9.27 8.16 -14.67
N LYS A 250 -9.71 7.03 -15.25
CA LYS A 250 -9.34 6.58 -16.61
C LYS A 250 -10.60 6.23 -17.41
N VAL A 251 -10.72 6.81 -18.60
CA VAL A 251 -11.69 6.40 -19.62
C VAL A 251 -10.90 5.77 -20.77
N VAL A 252 -11.15 4.52 -21.11
CA VAL A 252 -10.31 3.77 -22.07
C VAL A 252 -11.12 3.37 -23.29
N TYR A 253 -10.68 3.78 -24.47
CA TYR A 253 -11.26 3.38 -25.76
C TYR A 253 -10.34 2.36 -26.44
N LEU A 254 -10.72 1.09 -26.39
CA LEU A 254 -9.95 0.02 -27.04
C LEU A 254 -10.11 0.07 -28.56
N SER A 255 -9.00 -0.10 -29.27
CA SER A 255 -8.89 0.00 -30.73
C SER A 255 -7.77 -0.88 -31.27
N GLU A 256 -7.99 -1.49 -32.45
CA GLU A 256 -7.03 -2.42 -33.08
C GLU A 256 -5.70 -1.72 -33.42
N LYS A 257 -5.76 -0.41 -33.73
CA LYS A 257 -4.58 0.40 -34.08
C LYS A 257 -3.76 0.86 -32.88
N GLY A 258 -4.28 0.69 -31.67
CA GLY A 258 -3.57 1.00 -30.43
C GLY A 258 -3.14 2.46 -30.26
N GLY A 259 -3.87 3.44 -30.81
CA GLY A 259 -3.54 4.86 -30.67
C GLY A 259 -4.06 5.76 -31.80
N LEU A 260 -3.73 7.05 -31.68
CA LEU A 260 -3.78 8.05 -32.75
C LEU A 260 -2.38 8.21 -33.37
N PHE A 261 -2.36 8.68 -34.61
CA PHE A 261 -1.14 8.81 -35.42
C PHE A 261 -1.07 10.20 -36.05
N ASP A 262 0.14 10.73 -36.18
CA ASP A 262 0.41 12.04 -36.76
C ASP A 262 0.51 12.00 -38.31
N GLY A 263 0.91 13.11 -38.92
CA GLY A 263 1.15 13.20 -40.37
C GLY A 263 2.30 12.35 -40.89
N ASN A 264 3.23 11.94 -40.02
CA ASN A 264 4.39 11.10 -40.34
C ASN A 264 4.14 9.60 -40.04
N VAL A 265 2.89 9.23 -39.68
CA VAL A 265 2.50 7.88 -39.24
C VAL A 265 3.21 7.44 -37.94
N GLN A 266 3.72 8.37 -37.15
CA GLN A 266 4.21 8.11 -35.80
C GLN A 266 3.04 8.10 -34.81
N LYS A 267 3.10 7.21 -33.81
CA LYS A 267 2.07 7.14 -32.76
C LYS A 267 2.20 8.36 -31.84
N ILE A 268 1.10 9.08 -31.64
CA ILE A 268 1.01 10.18 -30.69
C ILE A 268 0.92 9.57 -29.28
N SER A 269 1.91 9.77 -28.42
CA SER A 269 1.92 9.20 -27.06
C SER A 269 0.98 9.91 -26.10
N ALA A 270 0.92 11.24 -26.15
CA ALA A 270 0.05 12.05 -25.31
C ALA A 270 -0.50 13.27 -26.06
N ILE A 271 -1.64 13.80 -25.59
CA ILE A 271 -2.20 15.10 -26.00
C ILE A 271 -2.62 15.88 -24.75
N ASN A 272 -2.15 17.12 -24.60
CA ASN A 272 -2.56 18.04 -23.53
C ASN A 272 -3.52 19.11 -24.09
N LEU A 273 -4.82 18.91 -23.90
CA LEU A 273 -5.87 19.68 -24.58
C LEU A 273 -5.87 21.18 -24.25
N ASP A 274 -5.53 21.60 -23.04
CA ASP A 274 -5.52 23.02 -22.65
C ASP A 274 -4.36 23.83 -23.33
N GLU A 275 -3.43 23.16 -24.02
CA GLU A 275 -2.27 23.76 -24.70
C GLU A 275 -2.21 23.40 -26.20
N GLU A 276 -2.45 22.14 -26.56
CA GLU A 276 -2.16 21.60 -27.90
C GLU A 276 -3.40 21.51 -28.82
N TYR A 277 -4.62 21.59 -28.27
CA TYR A 277 -5.85 21.30 -28.99
C TYR A 277 -6.00 22.11 -30.28
N ASP A 278 -5.90 23.44 -30.22
CA ASP A 278 -6.08 24.30 -31.39
C ASP A 278 -4.98 24.06 -32.44
N HIS A 279 -3.74 23.81 -32.00
CA HIS A 279 -2.63 23.49 -32.90
C HIS A 279 -2.86 22.18 -33.65
N ILE A 280 -3.27 21.11 -32.95
CA ILE A 280 -3.58 19.79 -33.54
C ILE A 280 -4.82 19.87 -34.43
N MET A 281 -5.86 20.59 -33.99
CA MET A 281 -7.11 20.76 -34.72
C MET A 281 -6.98 21.68 -35.94
N ALA A 282 -5.89 22.45 -36.07
CA ALA A 282 -5.51 23.15 -37.29
C ALA A 282 -4.79 22.24 -38.32
N GLN A 283 -4.12 21.15 -37.90
CA GLN A 283 -3.22 20.40 -38.78
C GLN A 283 -3.89 19.80 -40.03
N PRO A 284 -3.24 19.82 -41.20
CA PRO A 284 -3.74 19.16 -42.41
C PRO A 284 -3.91 17.64 -42.27
N TRP A 285 -3.02 16.99 -41.50
CA TRP A 285 -3.06 15.54 -41.29
C TRP A 285 -4.18 15.07 -40.36
N CYS A 286 -4.77 15.97 -39.56
CA CYS A 286 -5.84 15.64 -38.63
C CYS A 286 -7.17 15.44 -39.40
N LYS A 287 -7.36 14.25 -39.98
CA LYS A 287 -8.53 13.91 -40.82
C LYS A 287 -9.84 13.97 -40.02
N PHE A 288 -10.98 14.07 -40.72
CA PHE A 288 -12.31 14.27 -40.15
C PHE A 288 -12.61 13.38 -38.92
N GLY A 289 -12.40 12.07 -39.01
CA GLY A 289 -12.62 11.14 -37.89
C GLY A 289 -11.68 11.37 -36.70
N THR A 290 -10.44 11.78 -36.93
CA THR A 290 -9.49 12.15 -35.87
C THR A 290 -9.92 13.47 -35.20
N ARG A 291 -10.29 14.48 -35.99
CA ARG A 291 -10.83 15.76 -35.49
C ARG A 291 -12.10 15.57 -34.67
N LEU A 292 -13.03 14.71 -35.12
CA LEU A 292 -14.25 14.39 -34.38
C LEU A 292 -13.90 13.74 -33.03
N LYS A 293 -13.10 12.67 -33.04
CA LYS A 293 -12.76 11.94 -31.81
C LYS A 293 -11.99 12.79 -30.80
N ILE A 294 -11.06 13.65 -31.24
CA ILE A 294 -10.36 14.59 -30.34
C ILE A 294 -11.34 15.61 -29.75
N ARG A 295 -12.31 16.09 -30.53
CA ARG A 295 -13.35 17.02 -30.04
C ARG A 295 -14.28 16.37 -29.02
N GLU A 296 -14.83 15.19 -29.32
CA GLU A 296 -15.69 14.43 -28.40
C GLU A 296 -14.97 14.14 -27.07
N ILE A 297 -13.68 13.81 -27.14
CA ILE A 297 -12.83 13.58 -25.96
C ILE A 297 -12.57 14.87 -25.18
N LYS A 298 -12.44 16.03 -25.85
CA LYS A 298 -12.38 17.34 -25.19
C LYS A 298 -13.70 17.68 -24.50
N GLU A 299 -14.83 17.56 -25.20
CA GLU A 299 -16.18 17.81 -24.68
C GLU A 299 -16.56 16.87 -23.52
N LEU A 300 -15.94 15.69 -23.43
CA LEU A 300 -15.99 14.83 -22.25
C LEU A 300 -15.10 15.39 -21.13
N LEU A 301 -13.80 15.53 -21.37
CA LEU A 301 -12.79 15.92 -20.37
C LEU A 301 -12.99 17.34 -19.81
N ASP A 302 -13.60 18.26 -20.55
CA ASP A 302 -14.00 19.59 -20.07
C ASP A 302 -14.99 19.53 -18.90
N THR A 303 -15.81 18.47 -18.84
CA THR A 303 -16.80 18.25 -17.77
C THR A 303 -16.29 17.38 -16.62
N LEU A 304 -15.15 16.69 -16.80
CA LEU A 304 -14.57 15.81 -15.78
C LEU A 304 -13.52 16.54 -14.93
N PRO A 305 -13.21 16.05 -13.72
CA PRO A 305 -12.09 16.56 -12.92
C PRO A 305 -10.77 16.54 -13.70
N ARG A 306 -9.90 17.56 -13.53
CA ARG A 306 -8.56 17.65 -14.19
C ARG A 306 -7.65 16.42 -13.97
N SER A 307 -7.94 15.58 -12.97
CA SER A 307 -7.27 14.30 -12.70
C SER A 307 -7.68 13.15 -13.64
N SER A 308 -8.82 13.28 -14.31
CA SER A 308 -9.34 12.27 -15.24
C SER A 308 -8.61 12.34 -16.58
N SER A 309 -8.43 11.18 -17.21
CA SER A 309 -7.76 11.08 -18.51
C SER A 309 -8.43 10.05 -19.42
N VAL A 310 -8.40 10.31 -20.72
CA VAL A 310 -8.89 9.42 -21.77
C VAL A 310 -7.70 8.74 -22.45
N ALA A 311 -7.73 7.43 -22.63
CA ALA A 311 -6.68 6.70 -23.35
C ALA A 311 -7.23 5.92 -24.55
N ILE A 312 -6.52 5.94 -25.68
CA ILE A 312 -6.85 5.18 -26.89
C ILE A 312 -5.74 4.16 -27.13
N ILE A 313 -6.03 2.86 -26.93
CA ILE A 313 -5.00 1.82 -26.81
C ILE A 313 -5.44 0.47 -27.42
N HIS A 314 -4.53 -0.51 -27.44
CA HIS A 314 -4.78 -1.90 -27.82
C HIS A 314 -5.19 -2.73 -26.59
N PRO A 315 -5.98 -3.82 -26.70
CA PRO A 315 -6.37 -4.64 -25.54
C PRO A 315 -5.18 -5.26 -24.78
N ALA A 316 -4.12 -5.66 -25.48
CA ALA A 316 -2.89 -6.18 -24.88
C ALA A 316 -2.13 -5.10 -24.07
N ASP A 317 -2.28 -3.83 -24.43
CA ASP A 317 -1.61 -2.67 -23.82
C ASP A 317 -2.36 -2.12 -22.58
N LEU A 318 -3.56 -2.64 -22.27
CA LEU A 318 -4.46 -2.12 -21.23
C LEU A 318 -3.79 -2.02 -19.86
N GLN A 319 -2.92 -2.97 -19.52
CA GLN A 319 -2.20 -2.98 -18.25
C GLN A 319 -1.16 -1.85 -18.20
N LYS A 320 -0.38 -1.68 -19.27
CA LYS A 320 0.67 -0.65 -19.33
C LYS A 320 0.07 0.76 -19.26
N GLU A 321 -0.99 1.03 -20.00
CA GLU A 321 -1.65 2.35 -20.02
C GLU A 321 -2.32 2.75 -18.70
N LEU A 322 -2.84 1.77 -17.94
CA LEU A 322 -3.50 2.03 -16.66
C LEU A 322 -2.52 2.29 -15.51
N PHE A 323 -1.25 1.89 -15.65
CA PHE A 323 -0.28 1.93 -14.54
C PHE A 323 1.06 2.60 -14.84
N THR A 324 1.33 3.01 -16.09
CA THR A 324 2.59 3.66 -16.46
C THR A 324 2.40 5.02 -17.13
N ASP A 325 3.14 6.01 -16.66
CA ASP A 325 3.29 7.32 -17.32
C ASP A 325 3.93 7.23 -18.71
N SER A 326 4.67 6.15 -18.99
CA SER A 326 5.24 5.88 -20.32
C SER A 326 4.18 5.50 -21.36
N GLY A 327 2.99 5.08 -20.92
CA GLY A 327 1.84 4.77 -21.76
C GLY A 327 2.08 3.65 -22.77
N ALA A 328 1.09 3.42 -23.62
CA ALA A 328 1.21 2.44 -24.71
C ALA A 328 0.44 2.84 -25.97
N GLY A 329 -0.66 3.58 -25.83
CA GLY A 329 -1.37 4.19 -26.94
C GLY A 329 -1.25 5.72 -26.96
N THR A 330 -2.40 6.39 -27.00
CA THR A 330 -2.48 7.86 -26.91
C THR A 330 -3.25 8.27 -25.66
N LEU A 331 -2.54 8.93 -24.72
CA LEU A 331 -3.10 9.49 -23.50
C LEU A 331 -3.56 10.94 -23.72
N ILE A 332 -4.87 11.16 -23.78
CA ILE A 332 -5.47 12.48 -23.94
C ILE A 332 -5.98 12.96 -22.58
N ARG A 333 -5.57 14.16 -22.20
CA ARG A 333 -5.93 14.80 -20.93
C ARG A 333 -6.07 16.30 -21.12
N ARG A 334 -6.75 16.99 -20.20
CA ARG A 334 -6.68 18.46 -20.15
C ARG A 334 -5.26 18.96 -19.95
N GLY A 335 -4.55 18.32 -19.02
CA GLY A 335 -3.27 18.81 -18.53
C GLY A 335 -3.46 20.03 -17.63
N ASP A 336 -2.37 20.77 -17.44
CA ASP A 336 -2.36 22.12 -16.86
C ASP A 336 -1.61 23.01 -17.85
N LYS A 337 -2.10 24.24 -18.06
CA LYS A 337 -1.48 25.15 -19.03
C LYS A 337 -0.11 25.63 -18.53
N LEU A 338 0.88 25.65 -19.41
CA LEU A 338 2.18 26.24 -19.12
C LEU A 338 2.11 27.77 -19.26
N MET A 339 2.74 28.44 -18.30
CA MET A 339 2.90 29.88 -18.23
C MET A 339 4.39 30.21 -18.19
N THR A 340 4.76 31.35 -18.76
CA THR A 340 6.12 31.87 -18.78
C THR A 340 6.19 33.23 -18.11
N ALA A 341 7.27 33.48 -17.36
CA ALA A 341 7.61 34.78 -16.80
C ALA A 341 9.06 35.12 -17.11
N GLU A 342 9.32 36.37 -17.51
CA GLU A 342 10.65 36.92 -17.80
C GLU A 342 11.07 37.98 -16.76
N SER A 343 10.13 38.40 -15.89
CA SER A 343 10.38 39.21 -14.70
C SER A 343 9.70 38.64 -13.45
N VAL A 344 10.19 39.04 -12.26
CA VAL A 344 9.58 38.66 -10.98
C VAL A 344 8.19 39.31 -10.78
N ALA A 345 7.88 40.38 -11.51
CA ALA A 345 6.58 41.07 -11.46
C ALA A 345 5.51 40.41 -12.35
N ASP A 346 5.88 39.49 -13.24
CA ASP A 346 4.93 38.78 -14.12
C ASP A 346 4.13 37.71 -13.35
N PHE A 347 4.60 37.33 -12.16
CA PHE A 347 3.95 36.36 -11.29
C PHE A 347 2.76 36.99 -10.56
N SER A 348 1.56 36.48 -10.84
CA SER A 348 0.30 36.96 -10.25
C SER A 348 0.18 36.74 -8.73
N ASP A 349 0.97 35.84 -8.16
CA ASP A 349 1.04 35.58 -6.72
C ASP A 349 2.50 35.32 -6.29
N LEU A 350 3.12 36.33 -5.70
CA LEU A 350 4.51 36.31 -5.25
C LEU A 350 4.71 35.42 -4.00
N GLU A 351 3.71 35.30 -3.12
CA GLU A 351 3.85 34.48 -1.91
C GLU A 351 3.64 32.99 -2.24
N LYS A 352 2.76 32.65 -3.19
CA LYS A 352 2.70 31.31 -3.80
C LYS A 352 4.02 30.95 -4.49
N LEU A 353 4.66 31.88 -5.21
CA LEU A 353 6.01 31.67 -5.77
C LEU A 353 7.04 31.37 -4.67
N LYS A 354 7.04 32.14 -3.56
CA LYS A 354 7.94 31.89 -2.44
C LYS A 354 7.69 30.54 -1.78
N ASP A 355 6.45 30.16 -1.53
CA ASP A 355 6.11 28.88 -0.91
C ASP A 355 6.50 27.70 -1.83
N VAL A 356 6.37 27.85 -3.16
CA VAL A 356 6.89 26.89 -4.16
C VAL A 356 8.41 26.81 -4.16
N LEU A 357 9.12 27.92 -3.93
CA LEU A 357 10.58 27.95 -3.82
C LEU A 357 11.12 27.52 -2.44
N VAL A 358 10.29 27.53 -1.39
CA VAL A 358 10.60 26.95 -0.07
C VAL A 358 10.26 25.45 0.00
N ARG A 359 9.35 24.98 -0.86
CA ARG A 359 8.92 23.57 -0.95
C ARG A 359 10.11 22.61 -1.06
N ASP A 360 10.00 21.47 -0.37
CA ASP A 360 10.96 20.36 -0.38
C ASP A 360 12.39 20.72 0.12
N ARG A 361 12.59 21.81 0.87
CA ARG A 361 13.92 22.31 1.31
C ARG A 361 14.04 22.51 2.83
N GLU A 362 14.71 21.58 3.52
CA GLU A 362 14.94 21.59 4.98
C GLU A 362 16.04 22.58 5.44
N VAL A 363 15.82 23.90 5.29
CA VAL A 363 16.81 24.93 5.67
C VAL A 363 16.22 25.92 6.68
N ARG A 364 16.93 26.14 7.80
CA ARG A 364 16.62 27.25 8.72
C ARG A 364 16.76 28.58 7.97
N ASP A 365 15.72 29.41 8.05
CA ASP A 365 15.63 30.69 7.33
C ASP A 365 15.55 30.57 5.78
N ALA A 366 14.83 29.54 5.30
CA ALA A 366 14.55 29.34 3.88
C ALA A 366 13.85 30.55 3.23
N ARG A 367 12.86 31.18 3.88
CA ARG A 367 12.07 32.29 3.29
C ARG A 367 12.98 33.49 2.97
N ALA A 368 13.77 33.98 3.93
CA ALA A 368 14.70 35.08 3.68
C ALA A 368 15.86 34.70 2.73
N THR A 369 16.11 33.42 2.48
CA THR A 369 17.05 32.96 1.43
C THR A 369 16.40 32.98 0.04
N VAL A 370 15.10 32.68 -0.04
CA VAL A 370 14.30 32.83 -1.26
C VAL A 370 14.08 34.31 -1.60
N ASP A 371 13.81 35.19 -0.63
CA ASP A 371 13.70 36.64 -0.87
C ASP A 371 14.99 37.20 -1.51
N ARG A 372 16.17 36.85 -0.97
CA ARG A 372 17.50 37.18 -1.54
C ARG A 372 17.79 36.53 -2.90
N TYR A 373 17.04 35.50 -3.30
CA TYR A 373 17.14 34.89 -4.63
C TYR A 373 16.21 35.57 -5.63
N LEU A 374 14.99 35.95 -5.23
CA LEU A 374 14.10 36.78 -6.04
C LEU A 374 14.74 38.15 -6.34
N GLU A 375 15.38 38.76 -5.35
CA GLU A 375 16.18 40.00 -5.52
C GLU A 375 17.32 39.83 -6.54
N PHE A 376 17.96 38.66 -6.59
CA PHE A 376 18.98 38.33 -7.58
C PHE A 376 18.40 38.05 -8.98
N LEU A 377 17.25 37.39 -9.07
CA LEU A 377 16.55 37.20 -10.35
C LEU A 377 16.13 38.53 -10.96
N SER A 378 15.66 39.49 -10.16
CA SER A 378 15.39 40.87 -10.60
C SER A 378 16.64 41.59 -11.15
N GLY A 379 17.85 41.10 -10.87
CA GLY A 379 19.12 41.61 -11.38
C GLY A 379 19.70 40.86 -12.59
N ARG A 380 18.97 39.90 -13.17
CA ARG A 380 19.41 39.12 -14.34
C ARG A 380 18.28 38.89 -15.34
N LYS A 381 18.64 38.56 -16.59
CA LYS A 381 17.69 37.92 -17.50
C LYS A 381 17.49 36.47 -17.09
N PHE A 382 16.24 36.06 -17.01
CA PHE A 382 15.82 34.69 -16.78
C PHE A 382 14.50 34.44 -17.51
N LYS A 383 14.19 33.17 -17.76
CA LYS A 383 12.85 32.75 -18.15
C LYS A 383 12.39 31.62 -17.26
N ALA A 384 11.30 31.84 -16.56
CA ALA A 384 10.65 30.84 -15.74
C ALA A 384 9.51 30.16 -16.50
N TYR A 385 9.36 28.86 -16.28
CA TYR A 385 8.29 28.04 -16.83
C TYR A 385 7.58 27.36 -15.66
N PHE A 386 6.25 27.46 -15.62
CA PHE A 386 5.44 26.87 -14.55
C PHE A 386 4.06 26.49 -15.06
N ASP A 387 3.37 25.58 -14.37
CA ASP A 387 1.97 25.30 -14.62
C ASP A 387 1.06 26.23 -13.79
N GLU A 388 -0.15 26.54 -14.29
CA GLU A 388 -1.18 27.35 -13.61
C GLU A 388 -1.31 27.06 -12.07
N PRO A 389 -1.41 25.80 -11.62
CA PRO A 389 -1.48 25.48 -10.18
C PRO A 389 -0.13 25.48 -9.44
N MET A 390 1.02 25.67 -10.11
CA MET A 390 2.40 25.61 -9.55
C MET A 390 2.78 24.24 -8.96
N LYS A 391 2.34 23.14 -9.58
CA LYS A 391 2.84 21.79 -9.28
C LYS A 391 4.29 21.65 -9.72
N ALA A 392 4.72 22.39 -10.75
CA ALA A 392 6.07 22.45 -11.29
C ALA A 392 6.50 23.91 -11.54
N LEU A 393 7.75 24.21 -11.21
CA LEU A 393 8.41 25.48 -11.52
C LEU A 393 9.85 25.19 -11.97
N ALA A 394 10.24 25.79 -13.09
CA ALA A 394 11.63 25.88 -13.54
C ALA A 394 12.04 27.34 -13.73
N VAL A 395 13.31 27.62 -13.50
CA VAL A 395 13.93 28.92 -13.81
C VAL A 395 15.19 28.67 -14.61
N VAL A 396 15.18 29.07 -15.88
CA VAL A 396 16.34 29.07 -16.76
C VAL A 396 16.98 30.46 -16.76
N LEU A 397 18.30 30.52 -16.68
CA LEU A 397 19.08 31.72 -16.86
C LEU A 397 19.70 31.71 -18.25
N ASP A 398 19.62 32.84 -18.94
CA ASP A 398 20.30 33.08 -20.21
C ASP A 398 21.83 32.90 -20.06
N PRO A 399 22.56 32.59 -21.15
CA PRO A 399 24.00 32.39 -21.10
C PRO A 399 24.75 33.62 -20.58
N ALA A 400 25.82 33.39 -19.82
CA ALA A 400 26.75 34.46 -19.45
C ALA A 400 27.52 34.97 -20.69
N PRO A 401 28.07 36.20 -20.69
CA PRO A 401 28.82 36.73 -21.84
C PRO A 401 30.06 35.92 -22.27
N ASP A 402 30.49 34.95 -21.45
CA ASP A 402 31.63 34.05 -21.67
C ASP A 402 31.23 32.56 -21.78
N GLN A 403 29.94 32.25 -22.02
CA GLN A 403 29.38 30.88 -22.06
C GLN A 403 28.41 30.70 -23.24
N SER A 404 28.40 29.54 -23.90
CA SER A 404 27.48 29.24 -25.02
C SER A 404 26.16 28.56 -24.60
N TYR A 405 26.00 28.24 -23.31
CA TYR A 405 24.92 27.41 -22.77
C TYR A 405 24.11 28.13 -21.70
N SER A 406 22.82 27.82 -21.63
CA SER A 406 21.93 28.31 -20.57
C SER A 406 22.05 27.44 -19.30
N THR A 407 21.66 27.99 -18.15
CA THR A 407 21.70 27.27 -16.86
C THR A 407 20.30 27.13 -16.26
N LEU A 408 19.91 25.90 -15.90
CA LEU A 408 18.70 25.65 -15.11
C LEU A 408 19.00 25.92 -13.62
N ALA A 409 18.64 27.11 -13.15
CA ALA A 409 18.95 27.61 -11.81
C ALA A 409 18.06 27.02 -10.70
N THR A 410 16.89 26.52 -11.05
CA THR A 410 15.99 25.76 -10.17
C THR A 410 15.02 24.94 -11.00
N LEU A 411 14.70 23.74 -10.51
CA LEU A 411 13.58 22.91 -10.92
C LEU A 411 12.92 22.35 -9.65
N THR A 412 11.68 22.73 -9.35
CA THR A 412 10.93 22.28 -8.17
C THR A 412 9.59 21.71 -8.59
N ILE A 413 9.41 20.40 -8.46
CA ILE A 413 8.22 19.67 -8.91
C ILE A 413 7.64 18.85 -7.75
N THR A 414 6.34 19.00 -7.48
CA THR A 414 5.63 18.22 -6.46
C THR A 414 5.60 16.73 -6.79
N LYS A 415 5.37 15.87 -5.79
CA LYS A 415 5.07 14.44 -6.02
C LYS A 415 3.91 14.22 -7.02
N SER A 416 2.91 15.10 -7.04
CA SER A 416 1.81 15.06 -8.01
C SER A 416 2.27 15.46 -9.43
N GLY A 417 3.11 16.50 -9.56
CA GLY A 417 3.70 16.92 -10.83
C GLY A 417 4.72 15.93 -11.42
N TRP A 418 5.35 15.10 -10.57
CA TRP A 418 6.21 13.98 -10.99
C TRP A 418 5.45 12.72 -11.39
N LEU A 419 4.27 12.46 -10.79
CA LEU A 419 3.36 11.34 -11.14
C LEU A 419 2.40 11.72 -12.28
N THR A 420 2.83 12.64 -13.14
CA THR A 420 2.07 13.29 -14.21
C THR A 420 3.07 13.76 -15.26
N ASN A 421 2.67 13.83 -16.54
CA ASN A 421 3.53 14.33 -17.62
C ASN A 421 3.78 15.86 -17.58
N VAL A 422 3.63 16.53 -16.43
CA VAL A 422 3.92 17.98 -16.29
C VAL A 422 5.44 18.24 -16.31
N ALA A 423 6.24 17.40 -15.65
CA ALA A 423 7.71 17.49 -15.72
C ALA A 423 8.23 17.43 -17.17
N ASP A 424 7.71 16.45 -17.93
CA ASP A 424 8.05 16.18 -19.31
C ASP A 424 7.56 17.30 -20.27
N ASN A 425 6.33 17.81 -20.11
CA ASN A 425 5.82 18.97 -20.84
C ASN A 425 6.71 20.21 -20.64
N LEU A 426 7.03 20.53 -19.38
CA LEU A 426 7.83 21.68 -19.02
C LEU A 426 9.26 21.59 -19.60
N PHE A 427 9.87 20.40 -19.56
CA PHE A 427 11.22 20.22 -20.10
C PHE A 427 11.24 20.24 -21.64
N ALA A 428 10.17 19.80 -22.29
CA ALA A 428 10.00 19.94 -23.75
C ALA A 428 9.84 21.42 -24.16
N ALA A 429 9.12 22.23 -23.37
CA ALA A 429 9.04 23.68 -23.59
C ALA A 429 10.41 24.37 -23.45
N ILE A 430 11.18 24.02 -22.42
CA ILE A 430 12.56 24.50 -22.25
C ILE A 430 13.44 24.09 -23.43
N LYS A 431 13.45 22.80 -23.84
CA LYS A 431 14.32 22.30 -24.92
C LYS A 431 13.94 22.83 -26.31
N LYS A 432 12.75 23.42 -26.48
CA LYS A 432 12.32 24.12 -27.69
C LYS A 432 12.91 25.53 -27.81
N GLU A 433 13.15 26.23 -26.69
CA GLU A 433 13.67 27.61 -26.68
C GLU A 433 15.18 27.66 -26.37
N TYR A 434 15.67 26.76 -25.51
CA TYR A 434 17.07 26.64 -25.10
C TYR A 434 17.70 25.36 -25.65
N PRO A 435 18.44 25.41 -26.77
CA PRO A 435 19.02 24.23 -27.41
C PRO A 435 20.23 23.66 -26.67
N SER A 436 20.91 24.46 -25.85
CA SER A 436 22.03 24.07 -24.99
C SER A 436 21.72 24.40 -23.52
N LEU A 437 21.82 23.42 -22.62
CA LEU A 437 21.43 23.58 -21.21
C LEU A 437 22.32 22.76 -20.28
N VAL A 438 22.70 23.34 -19.14
CA VAL A 438 23.42 22.68 -18.04
C VAL A 438 22.61 22.75 -16.74
N TRP A 439 22.62 21.66 -15.97
CA TRP A 439 21.98 21.59 -14.65
C TRP A 439 22.68 20.63 -13.68
N THR A 440 22.30 20.70 -12.40
CA THR A 440 22.87 19.84 -11.33
C THR A 440 21.79 19.28 -10.42
N VAL A 441 21.88 17.98 -10.12
CA VAL A 441 20.93 17.20 -9.31
C VAL A 441 21.69 16.51 -8.16
N LYS A 442 20.99 16.02 -7.14
CA LYS A 442 21.59 15.16 -6.10
C LYS A 442 21.70 13.71 -6.57
N ALA A 443 22.77 13.02 -6.17
CA ALA A 443 22.97 11.60 -6.49
C ALA A 443 21.96 10.67 -5.77
N ASP A 444 21.30 11.15 -4.73
CA ASP A 444 20.20 10.48 -4.01
C ASP A 444 18.79 11.00 -4.38
N ASP A 445 18.64 11.76 -5.47
CA ASP A 445 17.33 12.20 -5.99
C ASP A 445 16.46 11.00 -6.42
N GLU A 446 15.17 11.02 -6.04
CA GLU A 446 14.25 9.92 -6.33
C GLU A 446 13.97 9.69 -7.83
N ASN A 447 14.22 10.69 -8.67
CA ASN A 447 13.90 10.74 -10.10
C ASN A 447 15.16 10.76 -10.97
N LEU A 448 16.34 10.44 -10.43
CA LEU A 448 17.62 10.62 -11.12
C LEU A 448 17.69 9.98 -12.53
N THR A 449 17.03 8.83 -12.74
CA THR A 449 16.91 8.19 -14.06
C THR A 449 16.25 9.09 -15.11
N TRP A 450 15.20 9.84 -14.76
CA TRP A 450 14.55 10.76 -15.69
C TRP A 450 15.50 11.86 -16.17
N PHE A 451 16.43 12.33 -15.32
CA PHE A 451 17.45 13.29 -15.72
C PHE A 451 18.51 12.69 -16.66
N PHE A 452 18.86 11.41 -16.50
CA PHE A 452 19.65 10.68 -17.51
C PHE A 452 18.89 10.62 -18.85
N ASP A 453 17.59 10.31 -18.84
CA ASP A 453 16.76 10.20 -20.06
C ASP A 453 16.58 11.53 -20.83
N LYS A 454 16.88 12.69 -20.22
CA LYS A 454 16.80 14.01 -20.87
C LYS A 454 18.16 14.61 -21.28
N ALA A 455 19.27 14.00 -20.85
CA ALA A 455 20.61 14.53 -21.02
C ALA A 455 21.38 13.80 -22.13
N ASP A 456 22.25 14.53 -22.82
CA ASP A 456 23.19 13.93 -23.78
C ASP A 456 24.47 13.44 -23.06
N GLY A 457 24.73 13.92 -21.84
CA GLY A 457 25.83 13.48 -21.00
C GLY A 457 25.69 13.86 -19.52
N SER A 458 26.53 13.25 -18.68
CA SER A 458 26.56 13.50 -17.23
C SER A 458 27.95 13.28 -16.61
N ILE A 459 28.18 13.87 -15.43
CA ILE A 459 29.39 13.66 -14.61
C ILE A 459 29.03 13.72 -13.11
N VAL A 460 29.62 12.84 -12.31
CA VAL A 460 29.31 12.67 -10.88
C VAL A 460 30.47 13.15 -10.01
N ARG A 461 30.18 13.90 -8.94
CA ARG A 461 31.15 14.29 -7.91
C ARG A 461 30.54 14.25 -6.52
N GLY A 462 30.99 13.33 -5.68
CA GLY A 462 30.49 13.18 -4.31
C GLY A 462 29.01 12.79 -4.31
N ASN A 463 28.14 13.68 -3.81
CA ASN A 463 26.68 13.50 -3.83
C ASN A 463 25.96 14.42 -4.84
N ASP A 464 26.70 15.02 -5.78
CA ASP A 464 26.16 15.88 -6.84
C ASP A 464 26.42 15.25 -8.22
N VAL A 465 25.44 15.38 -9.11
CA VAL A 465 25.52 15.00 -10.53
C VAL A 465 25.27 16.23 -11.38
N MET A 466 26.15 16.49 -12.34
CA MET A 466 25.94 17.49 -13.40
C MET A 466 25.45 16.78 -14.66
N PHE A 467 24.50 17.39 -15.34
CA PHE A 467 23.92 16.94 -16.60
C PHE A 467 23.97 18.07 -17.63
N TRP A 468 24.00 17.72 -18.90
CA TRP A 468 23.89 18.67 -20.00
C TRP A 468 23.19 18.07 -21.23
N TYR A 469 22.65 18.93 -22.09
CA TYR A 469 22.33 18.59 -23.48
C TYR A 469 22.75 19.73 -24.41
N GLY A 470 22.96 19.44 -25.69
CA GLY A 470 23.27 20.42 -26.74
C GLY A 470 24.64 21.10 -26.64
N ILE A 471 25.61 20.44 -25.99
CA ILE A 471 27.00 20.93 -25.88
C ILE A 471 27.92 19.91 -26.55
N GLU A 472 28.55 20.31 -27.65
CA GLU A 472 29.45 19.46 -28.43
C GLU A 472 30.74 19.09 -27.65
N PRO A 473 31.31 17.89 -27.87
CA PRO A 473 32.58 17.50 -27.26
C PRO A 473 33.76 18.38 -27.73
N GLY A 474 34.13 19.38 -26.93
CA GLY A 474 35.21 20.32 -27.24
C GLY A 474 35.86 20.95 -26.01
N GLU A 475 36.59 22.06 -26.18
CA GLU A 475 37.24 22.77 -25.07
C GLU A 475 36.24 23.30 -24.04
N GLU A 476 35.07 23.77 -24.46
CA GLU A 476 34.06 24.31 -23.54
C GLU A 476 33.48 23.23 -22.61
N LEU A 477 33.10 22.07 -23.15
CA LEU A 477 32.67 20.93 -22.32
C LEU A 477 33.81 20.46 -21.40
N ASN A 478 35.06 20.46 -21.88
CA ASN A 478 36.21 20.14 -21.05
C ASN A 478 36.46 21.17 -19.93
N LYS A 479 36.25 22.47 -20.18
CA LYS A 479 36.28 23.53 -19.15
C LYS A 479 35.20 23.28 -18.11
N LEU A 480 33.95 23.09 -18.54
CA LEU A 480 32.79 22.83 -17.68
C LEU A 480 32.99 21.57 -16.80
N MET A 481 33.42 20.45 -17.37
CA MET A 481 33.68 19.22 -16.62
C MET A 481 34.83 19.38 -15.61
N ARG A 482 35.88 20.17 -15.92
CA ARG A 482 36.94 20.51 -14.95
C ARG A 482 36.41 21.40 -13.84
N GLU A 483 35.64 22.43 -14.16
CA GLU A 483 35.04 23.35 -13.18
C GLU A 483 34.08 22.63 -12.24
N PHE A 484 33.27 21.67 -12.73
CA PHE A 484 32.49 20.78 -11.86
C PHE A 484 33.38 19.88 -11.00
N THR A 485 34.44 19.29 -11.58
CA THR A 485 35.38 18.42 -10.85
C THR A 485 36.15 19.18 -9.75
N LEU A 486 36.34 20.49 -9.90
CA LEU A 486 36.98 21.38 -8.93
C LEU A 486 36.00 21.97 -7.91
N HIS A 487 34.84 22.48 -8.35
CA HIS A 487 33.91 23.28 -7.54
C HIS A 487 32.53 22.63 -7.29
N GLY A 488 32.15 21.61 -8.06
CA GLY A 488 30.87 20.89 -7.91
C GLY A 488 29.68 21.82 -8.18
N ARG A 489 28.59 21.70 -7.42
CA ARG A 489 27.47 22.66 -7.48
C ARG A 489 27.88 24.13 -7.28
N ALA A 490 29.01 24.40 -6.62
CA ALA A 490 29.52 25.76 -6.46
C ALA A 490 30.13 26.35 -7.75
N MET A 491 30.32 25.56 -8.83
CA MET A 491 30.72 26.11 -10.14
C MET A 491 29.65 27.08 -10.70
N LEU A 492 28.36 26.78 -10.45
CA LEU A 492 27.24 27.64 -10.82
C LEU A 492 27.16 28.89 -9.91
N GLY A 493 28.06 29.02 -8.94
CA GLY A 493 28.20 30.17 -8.06
C GLY A 493 26.89 30.53 -7.38
N ASP A 494 26.51 31.79 -7.55
CA ASP A 494 25.31 32.38 -6.97
C ASP A 494 24.09 32.28 -7.89
N SER A 495 24.21 31.60 -9.05
CA SER A 495 23.12 31.40 -10.02
C SER A 495 22.16 30.30 -9.58
N ASN A 496 22.67 29.24 -8.94
CA ASN A 496 21.89 28.11 -8.42
C ASN A 496 21.43 28.38 -6.97
N LEU A 497 20.12 28.25 -6.73
CA LEU A 497 19.49 28.46 -5.42
C LEU A 497 19.94 27.45 -4.34
N GLU A 498 20.17 26.17 -4.69
CA GLU A 498 20.74 25.19 -3.75
C GLU A 498 22.15 25.58 -3.29
N SER A 499 22.97 26.14 -4.19
CA SER A 499 24.34 26.58 -3.86
C SER A 499 24.32 27.76 -2.86
N ARG A 500 23.35 28.67 -2.99
CA ARG A 500 23.09 29.75 -2.01
C ARG A 500 22.63 29.19 -0.66
N LEU A 501 21.66 28.28 -0.65
CA LEU A 501 21.14 27.64 0.57
C LEU A 501 22.25 26.90 1.33
N HIS A 502 23.13 26.18 0.62
CA HIS A 502 24.26 25.49 1.23
C HIS A 502 25.29 26.45 1.83
N ARG A 503 25.63 27.55 1.13
CA ARG A 503 26.55 28.58 1.65
C ARG A 503 25.98 29.29 2.88
N ALA A 504 24.68 29.61 2.88
CA ALA A 504 23.99 30.20 4.02
C ALA A 504 24.04 29.27 5.26
N ALA A 505 23.81 27.96 5.07
CA ALA A 505 23.91 26.97 6.14
C ALA A 505 25.35 26.84 6.70
N GLN A 506 26.38 26.93 5.85
CA GLN A 506 27.78 26.93 6.30
C GLN A 506 28.11 28.19 7.12
N ILE A 507 27.76 29.38 6.62
CA ILE A 507 28.02 30.65 7.33
C ILE A 507 27.31 30.69 8.69
N ALA A 508 26.09 30.16 8.79
CA ALA A 508 25.38 30.03 10.07
C ALA A 508 26.12 29.10 11.06
N SER A 509 26.72 28.00 10.57
CA SER A 509 27.53 27.07 11.37
C SER A 509 28.86 27.69 11.84
N GLU A 510 29.49 28.52 11.00
CA GLU A 510 30.74 29.22 11.33
C GLU A 510 30.51 30.37 12.31
N ASN A 511 29.43 31.14 12.16
CA ASN A 511 29.03 32.17 13.13
C ASN A 511 28.69 31.58 14.51
N LEU A 512 28.09 30.39 14.55
CA LEU A 512 27.88 29.63 15.79
C LEU A 512 29.22 29.24 16.45
N ARG A 513 30.20 28.76 15.67
CA ARG A 513 31.55 28.46 16.20
C ARG A 513 32.25 29.70 16.73
N ALA A 514 32.12 30.85 16.07
CA ALA A 514 32.69 32.12 16.54
C ALA A 514 32.09 32.57 17.89
N HIS A 515 30.78 32.39 18.10
CA HIS A 515 30.12 32.75 19.36
C HIS A 515 30.57 31.91 20.57
N PHE A 516 31.02 30.67 20.36
CA PHE A 516 31.59 29.85 21.45
C PHE A 516 33.05 30.19 21.78
N ALA A 517 33.73 31.05 21.00
CA ALA A 517 35.14 31.38 21.17
C ALA A 517 35.41 32.69 21.93
N SER A 518 34.39 33.53 22.17
CA SER A 518 34.56 34.92 22.64
C SER A 518 33.95 35.23 24.03
N GLY A 519 33.44 34.22 24.74
CA GLY A 519 32.83 34.38 26.07
C GLY A 519 33.86 34.71 27.16
N SER A 520 34.02 35.99 27.49
CA SER A 520 34.94 36.46 28.54
C SER A 520 34.38 36.23 29.96
N VAL A 521 35.21 35.70 30.86
CA VAL A 521 34.85 35.48 32.27
C VAL A 521 35.31 36.66 33.11
N ALA A 522 34.39 37.31 33.81
CA ALA A 522 34.69 38.41 34.73
C ALA A 522 35.18 37.89 36.09
N ASN A 523 36.07 38.66 36.74
CA ASN A 523 36.73 38.28 37.99
C ASN A 523 35.78 38.15 39.19
N GLN A 524 35.99 37.12 40.01
CA GLN A 524 35.88 37.21 41.48
C GLN A 524 37.12 36.60 42.13
N ALA A 525 37.65 37.24 43.17
CA ALA A 525 38.97 36.91 43.72
C ALA A 525 38.93 36.70 45.26
N ARG A 526 39.26 35.48 45.68
CA ARG A 526 39.78 35.07 47.01
C ARG A 526 40.59 33.77 46.79
N GLY A 527 41.70 33.46 47.46
CA GLY A 527 42.51 34.27 48.37
C GLY A 527 43.22 33.39 49.42
N TYR A 528 44.51 33.08 49.22
CA TYR A 528 45.40 32.33 50.14
C TYR A 528 45.03 30.82 50.34
N SER A 529 45.90 29.88 50.75
CA SER A 529 47.38 29.84 50.85
C SER A 529 47.89 28.37 50.89
N THR A 530 49.01 28.10 50.19
CA THR A 530 50.13 27.13 50.37
C THR A 530 49.98 25.71 50.98
N LEU A 531 51.05 24.91 50.80
CA LEU A 531 51.35 23.55 51.33
C LEU A 531 50.64 22.37 50.62
N ALA A 532 51.33 21.27 50.24
CA ALA A 532 52.77 21.03 50.17
C ALA A 532 53.16 19.90 49.17
N ARG A 533 54.37 20.05 48.61
CA ARG A 533 55.45 19.05 48.31
C ARG A 533 55.17 17.52 48.31
N ARG A 534 55.84 16.66 47.50
CA ARG A 534 56.71 16.78 46.30
C ARG A 534 57.01 15.34 45.70
N PRO A 535 58.10 14.97 44.96
CA PRO A 535 57.97 14.41 43.59
C PRO A 535 58.81 13.12 43.31
N VAL A 536 59.20 12.91 42.02
CA VAL A 536 60.45 12.28 41.48
C VAL A 536 60.24 11.09 40.50
N LEU A 537 60.66 11.31 39.25
CA LEU A 537 61.27 10.44 38.20
C LEU A 537 60.82 8.96 37.99
N GLY A 538 60.85 8.42 36.76
CA GLY A 538 61.22 9.04 35.48
C GLY A 538 61.65 8.03 34.40
N ALA A 539 62.42 8.53 33.42
CA ALA A 539 63.04 7.83 32.29
C ALA A 539 62.12 7.34 31.14
N ILE A 540 62.58 7.60 29.91
CA ILE A 540 62.07 7.06 28.64
C ILE A 540 63.11 6.02 28.14
N PRO A 541 62.77 5.14 27.18
CA PRO A 541 63.39 5.35 25.88
C PRO A 541 62.44 5.18 24.69
N MET A 542 62.73 5.90 23.60
CA MET A 542 62.10 5.71 22.29
C MET A 542 62.69 4.49 21.57
N GLY A 543 61.85 3.64 21.00
CA GLY A 543 62.24 2.57 20.09
C GLY A 543 61.14 2.36 19.05
N ALA A 544 61.44 2.59 17.77
CA ALA A 544 60.45 2.62 16.71
C ALA A 544 60.17 1.23 16.13
N PHE A 545 58.89 0.89 15.91
CA PHE A 545 58.50 0.02 14.79
C PHE A 545 57.10 0.39 14.27
N SER A 546 56.98 0.44 12.94
CA SER A 546 55.71 0.65 12.24
C SER A 546 54.99 -0.68 12.02
N ARG A 547 53.69 -0.75 12.38
CA ARG A 547 52.69 -1.54 11.65
C ARG A 547 51.24 -1.25 12.08
N GLY A 548 50.44 -0.79 11.11
CA GLY A 548 49.00 -1.03 10.99
C GLY A 548 48.12 -0.88 12.23
N SER A 549 47.70 0.35 12.55
CA SER A 549 46.53 0.57 13.41
C SER A 549 45.26 0.09 12.68
N ARG A 550 44.87 -1.16 12.91
CA ARG A 550 43.52 -1.65 12.60
C ARG A 550 42.54 -0.90 13.50
N ARG A 551 41.81 0.08 12.95
CA ARG A 551 40.65 0.68 13.60
C ARG A 551 39.59 -0.41 13.81
N GLY A 552 39.56 -0.99 15.00
CA GLY A 552 38.41 -1.78 15.45
C GLY A 552 37.23 -0.82 15.61
N PHE A 553 36.18 -1.01 14.80
CA PHE A 553 34.91 -0.35 15.06
C PHE A 553 34.31 -0.96 16.32
N ALA A 554 34.03 -0.13 17.33
CA ALA A 554 33.18 -0.53 18.45
C ALA A 554 31.72 -0.50 17.96
N THR A 555 31.14 -1.66 17.67
CA THR A 555 29.82 -1.79 17.00
C THR A 555 28.69 -2.19 17.95
N GLU A 556 28.76 -1.79 19.22
CA GLU A 556 27.74 -2.13 20.23
C GLU A 556 27.05 -0.85 20.75
N THR A 557 26.17 -0.29 19.91
CA THR A 557 25.24 0.80 20.29
C THR A 557 23.94 0.28 20.91
N ASN A 558 23.61 -1.01 20.73
CA ASN A 558 22.53 -1.68 21.44
C ASN A 558 23.00 -2.08 22.85
N PRO A 559 22.33 -1.64 23.94
CA PRO A 559 22.72 -1.92 25.32
C PRO A 559 22.37 -3.36 25.80
N ASN A 560 21.72 -4.19 24.98
CA ASN A 560 21.30 -5.55 25.33
C ASN A 560 21.31 -6.48 24.08
N PRO A 561 22.47 -6.62 23.39
CA PRO A 561 22.55 -7.26 22.08
C PRO A 561 22.19 -8.76 22.15
N PRO A 562 21.54 -9.34 21.12
CA PRO A 562 21.20 -10.75 21.08
C PRO A 562 22.42 -11.68 21.17
N TYR A 563 22.30 -12.77 21.93
CA TYR A 563 23.33 -13.80 21.95
C TYR A 563 23.53 -14.42 20.55
N GLY A 564 24.80 -14.61 20.19
CA GLY A 564 25.17 -15.20 18.90
C GLY A 564 25.06 -16.73 18.90
N LYS A 565 25.08 -17.35 17.71
CA LYS A 565 25.01 -18.82 17.52
C LYS A 565 26.01 -19.68 18.33
N LYS A 566 26.98 -19.06 19.01
CA LYS A 566 27.96 -19.73 19.87
C LYS A 566 27.40 -20.17 21.23
N HIS A 567 26.20 -19.73 21.60
CA HIS A 567 25.58 -20.04 22.89
C HIS A 567 24.51 -21.16 22.82
N ALA A 568 24.06 -21.52 21.61
CA ALA A 568 23.05 -22.55 21.35
C ALA A 568 23.46 -23.92 21.90
N SER A 569 23.01 -24.25 23.12
CA SER A 569 23.54 -25.38 23.90
C SER A 569 22.75 -26.69 23.77
N ASN A 570 21.43 -26.61 23.51
CA ASN A 570 20.56 -27.76 23.78
C ASN A 570 20.63 -28.82 22.68
N THR A 571 21.12 -30.01 23.03
CA THR A 571 21.34 -31.16 22.14
C THR A 571 20.12 -32.06 21.98
N GLN A 572 19.04 -31.81 22.74
CA GLN A 572 17.78 -32.55 22.67
C GLN A 572 16.57 -31.61 22.66
N PRO A 573 15.40 -32.02 22.11
CA PRO A 573 14.19 -31.20 22.17
C PRO A 573 13.66 -31.06 23.60
N SER A 574 13.36 -29.83 24.03
CA SER A 574 12.80 -29.57 25.36
C SER A 574 11.32 -29.94 25.42
N ARG A 575 10.91 -30.59 26.51
CA ARG A 575 9.59 -31.19 26.70
C ARG A 575 8.60 -30.16 27.28
N VAL A 576 7.66 -29.72 26.45
CA VAL A 576 6.68 -28.67 26.79
C VAL A 576 5.34 -29.28 27.25
N ALA A 577 4.80 -28.77 28.36
CA ALA A 577 3.40 -28.91 28.74
C ALA A 577 2.67 -27.57 28.56
N LEU A 578 1.53 -27.59 27.86
CA LEU A 578 0.70 -26.40 27.60
C LEU A 578 -0.64 -26.50 28.32
N ILE A 579 -0.87 -25.63 29.30
CA ILE A 579 -2.12 -25.57 30.06
C ILE A 579 -2.97 -24.41 29.52
N GLY A 580 -4.22 -24.67 29.09
CA GLY A 580 -5.10 -23.65 28.51
C GLY A 580 -5.09 -23.55 26.97
N ALA A 581 -4.73 -24.65 26.30
CA ALA A 581 -4.39 -24.67 24.87
C ALA A 581 -5.52 -24.30 23.86
N ARG A 582 -6.76 -24.10 24.31
CA ARG A 582 -7.93 -23.82 23.44
C ARG A 582 -7.93 -22.42 22.80
N GLY A 583 -7.34 -21.43 23.46
CA GLY A 583 -7.34 -20.04 22.98
C GLY A 583 -6.46 -19.83 21.75
N TYR A 584 -6.72 -18.78 20.97
CA TYR A 584 -5.96 -18.45 19.76
C TYR A 584 -4.43 -18.40 19.98
N THR A 585 -3.99 -17.89 21.14
CA THR A 585 -2.57 -17.90 21.56
C THR A 585 -2.03 -19.32 21.74
N GLY A 586 -2.81 -20.23 22.33
CA GLY A 586 -2.45 -21.63 22.51
C GLY A 586 -2.30 -22.36 21.17
N GLN A 587 -3.25 -22.15 20.26
CA GLN A 587 -3.21 -22.69 18.89
C GLN A 587 -1.98 -22.18 18.10
N ASN A 588 -1.67 -20.89 18.18
CA ASN A 588 -0.46 -20.32 17.58
C ASN A 588 0.82 -20.92 18.20
N LEU A 589 0.85 -21.10 19.52
CA LEU A 589 1.97 -21.71 20.22
C LEU A 589 2.17 -23.19 19.83
N ILE A 590 1.10 -23.97 19.66
CA ILE A 590 1.15 -25.35 19.15
C ILE A 590 1.79 -25.39 17.76
N SER A 591 1.36 -24.51 16.84
CA SER A 591 1.90 -24.42 15.48
C SER A 591 3.41 -24.10 15.47
N LEU A 592 3.84 -23.17 16.33
CA LEU A 592 5.26 -22.82 16.48
C LEU A 592 6.08 -23.94 17.13
N ILE A 593 5.55 -24.65 18.13
CA ILE A 593 6.22 -25.82 18.72
C ILE A 593 6.28 -26.99 17.72
N ASN A 594 5.30 -27.11 16.81
CA ASN A 594 5.36 -28.12 15.75
C ASN A 594 6.51 -27.86 14.77
N THR A 595 6.75 -26.60 14.41
CA THR A 595 7.78 -26.21 13.44
C THR A 595 9.19 -26.01 14.04
N HIS A 596 9.32 -25.68 15.32
CA HIS A 596 10.63 -25.42 15.95
C HIS A 596 11.39 -26.72 16.29
N PRO A 597 12.65 -26.93 15.87
CA PRO A 597 13.34 -28.22 16.03
C PRO A 597 13.53 -28.62 17.50
N ASN A 598 13.93 -27.69 18.37
CA ASN A 598 14.35 -28.00 19.75
C ASN A 598 13.20 -27.96 20.77
N PHE A 599 11.93 -28.04 20.35
CA PHE A 599 10.77 -28.19 21.26
C PHE A 599 9.89 -29.37 20.84
N GLU A 600 9.46 -30.16 21.83
CA GLU A 600 8.46 -31.22 21.67
C GLU A 600 7.31 -30.96 22.64
N LEU A 601 6.08 -30.96 22.12
CA LEU A 601 4.88 -30.86 22.94
C LEU A 601 4.59 -32.25 23.52
N ARG A 602 4.51 -32.36 24.85
CA ARG A 602 4.26 -33.63 25.54
C ARG A 602 2.84 -33.76 26.08
N HIS A 603 2.30 -32.68 26.63
CA HIS A 603 1.01 -32.64 27.31
C HIS A 603 0.26 -31.35 27.02
N VAL A 604 -1.06 -31.42 26.89
CA VAL A 604 -1.91 -30.31 26.41
C VAL A 604 -3.24 -30.34 27.15
N SER A 605 -3.43 -29.42 28.11
CA SER A 605 -4.63 -29.40 28.97
C SER A 605 -5.72 -28.46 28.45
N SER A 606 -6.94 -28.98 28.33
CA SER A 606 -8.15 -28.25 27.93
C SER A 606 -9.41 -28.94 28.48
N ARG A 607 -10.11 -28.30 29.42
CA ARG A 607 -11.36 -28.80 30.03
C ARG A 607 -12.47 -29.12 29.02
N GLU A 608 -12.56 -28.33 27.95
CA GLU A 608 -13.62 -28.43 26.94
C GLU A 608 -13.31 -29.43 25.81
N LEU A 609 -12.03 -29.77 25.60
CA LEU A 609 -11.59 -30.64 24.50
C LEU A 609 -11.05 -32.00 24.98
N ALA A 610 -11.09 -32.26 26.29
CA ALA A 610 -10.50 -33.46 26.89
C ALA A 610 -10.98 -34.75 26.20
N GLY A 611 -10.03 -35.64 25.86
CA GLY A 611 -10.27 -36.86 25.09
C GLY A 611 -10.25 -36.70 23.56
N GLN A 612 -10.25 -35.47 23.03
CA GLN A 612 -10.11 -35.22 21.59
C GLN A 612 -8.65 -35.22 21.15
N LYS A 613 -8.38 -35.61 19.90
CA LYS A 613 -7.04 -35.55 19.29
C LYS A 613 -6.63 -34.11 19.01
N LEU A 614 -5.36 -33.80 19.22
CA LEU A 614 -4.78 -32.50 18.87
C LEU A 614 -4.55 -32.40 17.35
N GLU A 615 -5.29 -31.52 16.68
CA GLU A 615 -5.04 -31.17 15.29
C GLU A 615 -3.89 -30.15 15.15
N GLY A 616 -3.24 -30.11 13.97
CA GLY A 616 -2.16 -29.17 13.67
C GLY A 616 -0.78 -29.50 14.26
N TYR A 617 -0.67 -30.53 15.11
CA TYR A 617 0.60 -31.06 15.62
C TYR A 617 0.95 -32.38 14.93
N THR A 618 2.15 -32.49 14.35
CA THR A 618 2.53 -33.62 13.47
C THR A 618 3.73 -34.42 13.97
N LYS A 619 4.55 -33.88 14.89
CA LYS A 619 5.69 -34.61 15.49
C LYS A 619 5.27 -35.84 16.31
N LYS A 620 4.07 -35.82 16.89
CA LYS A 620 3.55 -36.88 17.75
C LYS A 620 2.03 -36.82 17.82
N GLU A 621 1.38 -37.97 18.01
CA GLU A 621 -0.02 -38.01 18.42
C GLU A 621 -0.17 -37.54 19.87
N ILE A 622 -1.05 -36.55 20.09
CA ILE A 622 -1.39 -35.99 21.39
C ILE A 622 -2.92 -35.95 21.50
N ILE A 623 -3.42 -36.25 22.70
CA ILE A 623 -4.83 -36.12 23.08
C ILE A 623 -4.92 -35.00 24.10
N TYR A 624 -5.97 -34.18 24.04
CA TYR A 624 -6.24 -33.16 25.05
C TYR A 624 -6.54 -33.82 26.40
N GLU A 625 -5.87 -33.36 27.45
CA GLU A 625 -6.04 -33.84 28.82
C GLU A 625 -6.87 -32.84 29.65
N ASN A 626 -7.40 -33.27 30.79
CA ASN A 626 -7.98 -32.39 31.80
C ASN A 626 -7.13 -32.41 33.08
N LEU A 627 -5.89 -31.94 32.97
CA LEU A 627 -4.92 -32.01 34.07
C LEU A 627 -5.39 -31.20 35.29
N SER A 628 -5.51 -31.87 36.43
CA SER A 628 -5.72 -31.28 37.74
C SER A 628 -4.42 -30.71 38.33
N PHE A 629 -4.50 -30.08 39.50
CA PHE A 629 -3.32 -29.60 40.21
C PHE A 629 -2.45 -30.75 40.72
N ASP A 630 -3.07 -31.86 41.13
CA ASP A 630 -2.39 -33.06 41.62
C ASP A 630 -1.69 -33.81 40.47
N ASP A 631 -2.31 -33.86 39.28
CA ASP A 631 -1.66 -34.40 38.07
C ASP A 631 -0.39 -33.61 37.73
N VAL A 632 -0.48 -32.27 37.75
CA VAL A 632 0.65 -31.38 37.45
C VAL A 632 1.76 -31.52 38.49
N TYR A 633 1.43 -31.58 39.79
CA TYR A 633 2.38 -31.87 40.86
C TYR A 633 3.10 -33.22 40.64
N GLU A 634 2.34 -34.28 40.35
CA GLU A 634 2.88 -35.63 40.12
C GLU A 634 3.62 -35.78 38.78
N MET A 635 3.37 -34.92 37.79
CA MET A 635 4.13 -34.85 36.53
C MET A 635 5.47 -34.14 36.71
N GLU A 636 5.50 -33.02 37.45
CA GLU A 636 6.71 -32.26 37.77
C GLU A 636 7.65 -33.06 38.67
N LYS A 637 7.12 -33.71 39.71
CA LYS A 637 7.87 -34.59 40.61
C LYS A 637 8.53 -35.77 39.88
N LYS A 638 7.94 -36.22 38.76
CA LYS A 638 8.53 -37.23 37.86
C LYS A 638 9.51 -36.63 36.83
N GLY A 639 9.64 -35.30 36.76
CA GLY A 639 10.53 -34.57 35.85
C GLY A 639 10.33 -34.94 34.39
N LYS A 640 9.07 -35.13 33.97
CA LYS A 640 8.70 -35.47 32.58
C LYS A 640 8.61 -34.25 31.65
N ILE A 641 8.60 -33.05 32.25
CA ILE A 641 8.42 -31.76 31.61
C ILE A 641 9.67 -30.91 31.91
N ASP A 642 10.15 -30.18 30.92
CA ASP A 642 11.22 -29.17 31.08
C ASP A 642 10.63 -27.75 31.12
N VAL A 643 9.47 -27.57 30.47
CA VAL A 643 8.85 -26.28 30.22
C VAL A 643 7.34 -26.35 30.46
N TRP A 644 6.82 -25.54 31.38
CA TRP A 644 5.40 -25.36 31.66
C TRP A 644 4.92 -24.00 31.13
N VAL A 645 3.96 -24.00 30.20
CA VAL A 645 3.33 -22.78 29.69
C VAL A 645 1.88 -22.67 30.16
N MET A 646 1.59 -21.60 30.89
CA MET A 646 0.24 -21.26 31.36
C MET A 646 -0.43 -20.29 30.38
N ALA A 647 -1.17 -20.83 29.42
CA ALA A 647 -2.01 -20.09 28.48
C ALA A 647 -3.44 -19.91 29.03
N LEU A 648 -3.54 -19.54 30.30
CA LEU A 648 -4.80 -19.44 31.05
C LEU A 648 -5.31 -17.99 31.14
N PRO A 649 -6.61 -17.80 31.47
CA PRO A 649 -7.13 -16.49 31.84
C PRO A 649 -6.49 -15.96 33.13
N ASN A 650 -6.47 -14.63 33.29
CA ASN A 650 -6.03 -13.98 34.53
C ASN A 650 -6.82 -14.48 35.75
N GLY A 651 -6.15 -14.64 36.89
CA GLY A 651 -6.67 -15.17 38.15
C GLY A 651 -6.69 -16.69 38.24
N VAL A 652 -6.20 -17.41 37.22
CA VAL A 652 -6.31 -18.88 37.11
C VAL A 652 -4.95 -19.58 37.15
N CYS A 653 -3.84 -18.87 36.96
CA CYS A 653 -2.51 -19.49 36.91
C CYS A 653 -2.03 -20.00 38.28
N LYS A 654 -2.36 -19.27 39.36
CA LYS A 654 -1.75 -19.49 40.69
C LYS A 654 -1.81 -20.94 41.21
N PRO A 655 -2.95 -21.66 41.21
CA PRO A 655 -2.99 -23.03 41.74
C PRO A 655 -2.10 -24.03 40.97
N PHE A 656 -1.89 -23.83 39.67
CA PHE A 656 -0.95 -24.64 38.88
C PHE A 656 0.50 -24.30 39.20
N VAL A 657 0.84 -23.01 39.35
CA VAL A 657 2.17 -22.55 39.78
C VAL A 657 2.51 -23.10 41.17
N ASP A 658 1.59 -22.96 42.13
CA ASP A 658 1.76 -23.44 43.50
C ASP A 658 1.97 -24.97 43.55
N ALA A 659 1.34 -25.72 42.64
CA ALA A 659 1.53 -27.17 42.51
C ALA A 659 2.93 -27.52 41.96
N ILE A 660 3.39 -26.84 40.91
CA ILE A 660 4.73 -27.05 40.32
C ILE A 660 5.82 -26.71 41.35
N ASN A 661 5.68 -25.62 42.09
CA ASN A 661 6.69 -25.22 43.06
C ASN A 661 6.76 -26.14 44.28
N LYS A 662 5.62 -26.59 44.82
CA LYS A 662 5.60 -27.65 45.85
C LYS A 662 6.21 -28.96 45.36
N ALA A 663 6.05 -29.30 44.07
CA ALA A 663 6.68 -30.47 43.49
C ALA A 663 8.21 -30.33 43.49
N LYS A 664 8.74 -29.18 43.03
CA LYS A 664 10.17 -28.86 43.08
C LYS A 664 10.73 -28.91 44.49
N GLU A 665 10.08 -28.27 45.46
CA GLU A 665 10.45 -28.32 46.89
C GLU A 665 10.53 -29.76 47.44
N SER A 666 9.70 -30.67 46.92
CA SER A 666 9.71 -32.09 47.30
C SER A 666 10.76 -32.96 46.59
N THR A 667 11.57 -32.39 45.68
CA THR A 667 12.56 -33.14 44.88
C THR A 667 13.95 -32.49 44.87
N SER A 668 14.98 -33.21 45.29
CA SER A 668 16.38 -32.77 45.27
C SER A 668 17.02 -32.82 43.86
N ARG A 669 16.33 -32.31 42.83
CA ARG A 669 16.81 -32.28 41.44
C ARG A 669 17.55 -30.97 41.16
N GLU A 670 18.70 -31.06 40.50
CA GLU A 670 19.41 -29.87 39.98
C GLU A 670 18.66 -29.30 38.75
N ASP A 671 18.18 -30.16 37.86
CA ASP A 671 17.30 -29.79 36.73
C ASP A 671 15.91 -29.34 37.19
N ASN A 672 15.69 -28.03 37.23
CA ASN A 672 14.41 -27.39 37.52
C ASN A 672 13.68 -27.00 36.22
N SER A 673 12.38 -27.31 36.13
CA SER A 673 11.57 -26.84 34.99
C SER A 673 11.38 -25.32 35.00
N ILE A 674 11.15 -24.74 33.81
CA ILE A 674 10.82 -23.32 33.64
C ILE A 674 9.30 -23.15 33.56
N ILE A 675 8.74 -22.21 34.32
CA ILE A 675 7.33 -21.82 34.27
C ILE A 675 7.20 -20.48 33.52
N VAL A 676 6.32 -20.42 32.52
CA VAL A 676 5.98 -19.19 31.81
C VAL A 676 4.49 -18.91 31.85
N ASP A 677 4.14 -17.76 32.44
CA ASP A 677 2.79 -17.23 32.51
C ASP A 677 2.49 -16.34 31.29
N LEU A 678 1.40 -16.62 30.56
CA LEU A 678 0.91 -15.76 29.48
C LEU A 678 -0.20 -14.79 29.93
N SER A 679 -0.77 -15.02 31.12
CA SER A 679 -1.76 -14.13 31.74
C SER A 679 -1.11 -12.83 32.24
N ALA A 680 -1.83 -12.05 33.03
CA ALA A 680 -1.28 -10.87 33.71
C ALA A 680 -0.88 -11.13 35.18
N ASP A 681 -1.11 -12.33 35.71
CA ASP A 681 -1.06 -12.64 37.14
C ASP A 681 0.30 -12.29 37.78
N TYR A 682 1.40 -12.52 37.04
CA TYR A 682 2.76 -12.31 37.55
C TYR A 682 3.55 -11.18 36.87
N ARG A 683 2.93 -10.35 36.01
CA ARG A 683 3.63 -9.27 35.28
C ARG A 683 4.14 -8.13 36.17
N PHE A 684 3.66 -8.06 37.41
CA PHE A 684 3.99 -7.06 38.42
C PHE A 684 4.77 -7.66 39.62
N ASP A 685 4.99 -8.98 39.62
CA ASP A 685 5.67 -9.68 40.71
C ASP A 685 7.20 -9.63 40.50
N LYS A 686 7.91 -9.07 41.49
CA LYS A 686 9.38 -8.92 41.44
C LYS A 686 10.14 -10.24 41.60
N SER A 687 9.47 -11.32 41.98
CA SER A 687 10.05 -12.67 42.00
C SER A 687 10.02 -13.36 40.61
N TRP A 688 9.27 -12.80 39.66
CA TRP A 688 9.20 -13.28 38.28
C TRP A 688 10.05 -12.40 37.36
N THR A 689 10.76 -13.00 36.41
CA THR A 689 11.47 -12.22 35.40
C THR A 689 10.49 -11.75 34.33
N TYR A 690 10.46 -10.44 34.06
CA TYR A 690 9.64 -9.88 32.99
C TYR A 690 10.25 -10.16 31.61
N GLY A 691 9.60 -11.03 30.82
CA GLY A 691 10.18 -11.64 29.62
C GLY A 691 10.12 -10.79 28.35
N LEU A 692 10.71 -9.59 28.36
CA LEU A 692 10.90 -8.72 27.19
C LEU A 692 12.40 -8.57 26.85
N PRO A 693 13.01 -9.47 26.07
CA PRO A 693 14.46 -9.59 25.95
C PRO A 693 15.15 -8.41 25.23
N GLU A 694 14.39 -7.52 24.59
CA GLU A 694 14.90 -6.26 24.05
C GLU A 694 15.19 -5.21 25.15
N LEU A 695 14.45 -5.25 26.27
CA LEU A 695 14.55 -4.28 27.38
C LEU A 695 15.12 -4.91 28.67
N THR A 696 14.62 -6.09 29.07
CA THR A 696 15.13 -6.86 30.21
C THR A 696 16.43 -7.58 29.81
N LYS A 697 17.45 -7.50 30.67
CA LYS A 697 18.77 -8.13 30.46
C LYS A 697 18.64 -9.61 30.10
N ARG A 698 19.19 -10.01 28.95
CA ARG A 698 19.05 -11.40 28.42
C ARG A 698 19.53 -12.47 29.40
N SER A 699 20.62 -12.21 30.13
CA SER A 699 21.13 -13.11 31.18
C SER A 699 20.15 -13.33 32.34
N ALA A 700 19.34 -12.33 32.70
CA ALA A 700 18.32 -12.46 33.76
C ALA A 700 17.11 -13.27 33.29
N ILE A 701 16.71 -13.15 32.02
CA ILE A 701 15.73 -14.06 31.40
C ILE A 701 16.30 -15.48 31.34
N ALA A 702 17.60 -15.62 31.08
CA ALA A 702 18.23 -16.91 30.87
C ALA A 702 18.41 -17.76 32.14
N GLN A 703 18.57 -17.10 33.29
CA GLN A 703 18.68 -17.76 34.59
C GLN A 703 17.31 -17.92 35.31
N ALA A 704 16.20 -17.56 34.65
CA ALA A 704 14.88 -17.50 35.27
C ALA A 704 14.10 -18.83 35.18
N THR A 705 13.76 -19.38 36.33
CA THR A 705 12.80 -20.50 36.46
C THR A 705 11.34 -20.05 36.35
N HIS A 706 11.08 -18.74 36.43
CA HIS A 706 9.77 -18.10 36.45
C HIS A 706 9.78 -16.85 35.56
N ILE A 707 9.05 -16.86 34.45
CA ILE A 707 9.07 -15.77 33.46
C ILE A 707 7.66 -15.31 33.08
N ALA A 708 7.30 -14.09 33.46
CA ALA A 708 6.05 -13.47 33.03
C ALA A 708 6.10 -13.12 31.53
N ASN A 709 4.99 -13.22 30.81
CA ASN A 709 4.91 -12.73 29.42
C ASN A 709 4.39 -11.29 29.39
N PRO A 710 5.08 -10.38 28.68
CA PRO A 710 4.52 -9.10 28.29
C PRO A 710 3.12 -9.22 27.69
N GLY A 711 2.26 -8.26 27.97
CA GLY A 711 1.01 -8.06 27.24
C GLY A 711 1.27 -7.62 25.80
N CYS A 712 0.33 -7.90 24.90
CA CYS A 712 0.49 -7.57 23.49
C CYS A 712 0.63 -6.06 23.23
N TYR A 713 -0.30 -5.24 23.74
CA TYR A 713 -0.17 -3.77 23.70
C TYR A 713 1.06 -3.29 24.48
N ALA A 714 1.29 -3.85 25.67
CA ALA A 714 2.42 -3.46 26.51
C ALA A 714 3.77 -3.68 25.81
N THR A 715 3.93 -4.77 25.05
CA THR A 715 5.10 -5.04 24.19
C THR A 715 5.31 -3.95 23.15
N ALA A 716 4.27 -3.58 22.40
CA ALA A 716 4.37 -2.56 21.35
C ALA A 716 4.65 -1.16 21.93
N ALA A 717 3.95 -0.78 23.00
CA ALA A 717 4.14 0.51 23.67
C ALA A 717 5.52 0.63 24.34
N GLN A 718 6.01 -0.42 25.02
CA GLN A 718 7.34 -0.40 25.65
C GLN A 718 8.45 -0.29 24.62
N LEU A 719 8.38 -1.05 23.51
CA LEU A 719 9.38 -0.94 22.43
C LEU A 719 9.28 0.38 21.67
N GLY A 720 8.10 1.00 21.64
CA GLY A 720 7.91 2.38 21.19
C GLY A 720 8.59 3.39 22.11
N ILE A 721 8.30 3.41 23.41
CA ILE A 721 8.70 4.51 24.29
C ILE A 721 10.14 4.37 24.81
N ALA A 722 10.65 3.14 25.01
CA ALA A 722 11.94 2.88 25.67
C ALA A 722 13.15 3.68 25.12
N PRO A 723 13.32 3.90 23.80
CA PRO A 723 14.44 4.68 23.28
C PRO A 723 14.39 6.18 23.63
N LEU A 724 13.27 6.70 24.15
CA LEU A 724 13.06 8.12 24.44
C LEU A 724 12.77 8.41 25.92
N VAL A 725 12.84 7.43 26.83
CA VAL A 725 12.54 7.59 28.27
C VAL A 725 13.38 8.71 28.91
N GLU A 726 14.68 8.78 28.60
CA GLU A 726 15.58 9.85 29.08
C GLU A 726 15.29 11.23 28.46
N HIS A 727 14.40 11.31 27.48
CA HIS A 727 14.13 12.52 26.69
C HIS A 727 12.67 12.99 26.83
N LEU A 728 11.88 12.37 27.71
CA LEU A 728 10.50 12.76 27.97
C LEU A 728 10.41 14.13 28.63
N GLY A 729 9.53 14.98 28.09
CA GLY A 729 9.16 16.30 28.63
C GLY A 729 7.77 16.33 29.26
N GLY A 730 7.15 15.17 29.45
CA GLY A 730 5.79 14.98 29.92
C GLY A 730 5.31 13.55 29.64
N GLN A 731 4.11 13.22 30.11
CA GLN A 731 3.52 11.89 29.98
C GLN A 731 3.32 11.50 28.49
N PRO A 732 3.86 10.36 28.02
CA PRO A 732 3.50 9.80 26.72
C PRO A 732 2.03 9.36 26.69
N THR A 733 1.40 9.44 25.51
CA THR A 733 0.03 8.96 25.28
C THR A 733 0.02 7.95 24.15
N VAL A 734 -0.47 6.73 24.42
CA VAL A 734 -0.54 5.62 23.47
C VAL A 734 -2.00 5.41 23.07
N PHE A 735 -2.36 5.72 21.83
CA PHE A 735 -3.59 5.22 21.22
C PHE A 735 -3.28 3.91 20.50
N GLY A 736 -4.00 2.83 20.81
CA GLY A 736 -3.70 1.50 20.26
C GLY A 736 -4.94 0.76 19.78
N VAL A 737 -4.89 0.20 18.57
CA VAL A 737 -5.99 -0.59 17.98
C VAL A 737 -5.52 -2.03 17.73
N SER A 738 -6.27 -3.03 18.22
CA SER A 738 -6.02 -4.46 17.95
C SER A 738 -7.06 -5.08 17.04
N GLY A 739 -6.70 -6.24 16.48
CA GLY A 739 -7.67 -7.18 15.95
C GLY A 739 -8.46 -7.88 17.05
N TYR A 740 -9.62 -8.42 16.70
CA TYR A 740 -10.59 -8.95 17.67
C TYR A 740 -10.17 -10.27 18.35
N SER A 741 -9.17 -10.98 17.81
CA SER A 741 -8.54 -12.10 18.50
C SER A 741 -7.95 -11.71 19.88
N GLY A 742 -7.63 -10.43 20.09
CA GLY A 742 -7.18 -9.88 21.37
C GLY A 742 -8.22 -9.96 22.50
N ALA A 743 -9.51 -10.03 22.16
CA ALA A 743 -10.59 -10.26 23.13
C ALA A 743 -10.82 -11.75 23.46
N GLY A 744 -10.05 -12.66 22.85
CA GLY A 744 -10.13 -14.10 23.07
C GLY A 744 -11.31 -14.78 22.36
N THR A 745 -11.64 -16.00 22.79
CA THR A 745 -12.65 -16.87 22.16
C THR A 745 -14.03 -16.84 22.83
N LYS A 746 -14.18 -16.20 24.00
CA LYS A 746 -15.48 -16.06 24.68
C LYS A 746 -16.29 -14.94 24.01
N PRO A 747 -17.54 -15.17 23.55
CA PRO A 747 -18.34 -14.15 22.88
C PRO A 747 -18.55 -12.87 23.71
N SER A 748 -18.43 -11.72 23.05
CA SER A 748 -18.56 -10.38 23.61
C SER A 748 -18.75 -9.35 22.49
N ALA A 749 -19.10 -8.11 22.84
CA ALA A 749 -19.08 -7.00 21.88
C ALA A 749 -17.71 -6.77 21.20
N LYS A 750 -16.61 -7.16 21.87
CA LYS A 750 -15.22 -6.92 21.43
C LYS A 750 -14.67 -8.01 20.52
N ASN A 751 -15.46 -9.05 20.23
CA ASN A 751 -15.18 -10.08 19.23
C ASN A 751 -16.42 -10.50 18.42
N ASN A 752 -17.47 -9.67 18.40
CA ASN A 752 -18.54 -9.77 17.41
C ASN A 752 -18.10 -9.03 16.13
N VAL A 753 -17.87 -9.77 15.05
CA VAL A 753 -17.44 -9.22 13.75
C VAL A 753 -18.49 -8.30 13.13
N GLU A 754 -19.78 -8.59 13.30
CA GLU A 754 -20.88 -7.75 12.80
C GLU A 754 -20.85 -6.36 13.46
N LEU A 755 -20.73 -6.33 14.80
CA LEU A 755 -20.69 -5.09 15.58
C LEU A 755 -19.39 -4.28 15.37
N LEU A 756 -18.30 -4.94 14.97
CA LEU A 756 -17.03 -4.32 14.63
C LEU A 756 -16.95 -3.88 13.16
N THR A 757 -17.85 -4.35 12.29
CA THR A 757 -17.84 -3.96 10.88
C THR A 757 -18.12 -2.46 10.74
N ASN A 758 -17.24 -1.75 10.03
CA ASN A 758 -17.22 -0.28 9.92
C ASN A 758 -17.12 0.46 11.27
N ASN A 759 -16.57 -0.17 12.32
CA ASN A 759 -16.60 0.34 13.69
C ASN A 759 -15.28 0.06 14.46
N ILE A 760 -15.03 0.80 15.53
CA ILE A 760 -13.99 0.49 16.53
C ILE A 760 -14.53 0.69 17.95
N ILE A 761 -14.13 -0.17 18.89
CA ILE A 761 -14.70 -0.19 20.26
C ILE A 761 -13.57 -0.09 21.29
N PRO A 762 -13.62 0.78 22.31
CA PRO A 762 -12.63 0.83 23.37
C PRO A 762 -12.67 -0.42 24.26
N TYR A 763 -11.51 -0.91 24.71
CA TYR A 763 -11.45 -1.91 25.80
C TYR A 763 -11.77 -1.25 27.14
N SER A 764 -11.11 -0.13 27.43
CA SER A 764 -11.43 0.87 28.46
C SER A 764 -10.84 2.23 28.01
N LEU A 765 -11.19 3.32 28.69
CA LEU A 765 -10.68 4.67 28.38
C LEU A 765 -9.54 5.11 29.31
N THR A 766 -9.45 4.53 30.50
CA THR A 766 -8.34 4.63 31.47
C THR A 766 -8.11 3.26 32.11
N ASP A 767 -7.12 3.16 33.01
CA ASP A 767 -6.97 2.10 34.01
C ASP A 767 -6.73 0.68 33.46
N HIS A 768 -6.53 0.56 32.14
CA HIS A 768 -6.31 -0.73 31.51
C HIS A 768 -5.05 -1.40 32.07
N ILE A 769 -5.05 -2.71 32.25
CA ILE A 769 -3.92 -3.41 32.88
C ILE A 769 -2.59 -3.17 32.16
N HIS A 770 -2.61 -3.03 30.83
CA HIS A 770 -1.45 -2.66 30.02
C HIS A 770 -0.92 -1.25 30.31
N GLU A 771 -1.75 -0.27 30.72
CA GLU A 771 -1.31 1.08 31.09
C GLU A 771 -0.34 1.00 32.27
N LYS A 772 -0.78 0.32 33.34
CA LYS A 772 -0.02 0.05 34.55
C LYS A 772 1.21 -0.83 34.28
N GLU A 773 1.10 -1.78 33.35
CA GLU A 773 2.22 -2.63 32.90
C GLU A 773 3.30 -1.83 32.17
N ILE A 774 2.92 -0.96 31.22
CA ILE A 774 3.85 -0.09 30.50
C ILE A 774 4.58 0.83 31.49
N SER A 775 3.85 1.50 32.37
CA SER A 775 4.45 2.44 33.33
C SER A 775 5.34 1.76 34.36
N SER A 776 4.93 0.60 34.89
CA SER A 776 5.74 -0.15 35.85
C SER A 776 7.03 -0.72 35.26
N GLN A 777 7.07 -1.00 33.95
CA GLN A 777 8.24 -1.60 33.29
C GLN A 777 9.17 -0.54 32.65
N LEU A 778 8.67 0.65 32.32
CA LEU A 778 9.49 1.78 31.85
C LEU A 778 9.94 2.73 32.98
N GLY A 779 9.29 2.67 34.15
CA GLY A 779 9.57 3.57 35.27
C GLY A 779 9.03 4.99 35.10
N VAL A 780 8.08 5.20 34.18
CA VAL A 780 7.47 6.50 33.85
C VAL A 780 5.98 6.37 33.58
N ASP A 781 5.18 7.34 33.99
CA ASP A 781 3.73 7.33 33.73
C ASP A 781 3.43 7.46 32.23
N VAL A 782 2.43 6.72 31.74
CA VAL A 782 1.98 6.68 30.35
C VAL A 782 0.45 6.57 30.35
N GLY A 783 -0.23 7.40 29.56
CA GLY A 783 -1.68 7.25 29.33
C GLY A 783 -1.93 6.31 28.15
N PHE A 784 -2.87 5.38 28.25
CA PHE A 784 -3.06 4.33 27.26
C PHE A 784 -4.54 4.03 26.95
N ILE A 785 -4.91 4.17 25.67
CA ILE A 785 -6.30 4.13 25.19
C ILE A 785 -6.49 2.96 24.19
N PRO A 786 -6.77 1.73 24.69
CA PRO A 786 -6.94 0.54 23.86
C PRO A 786 -8.31 0.49 23.14
N HIS A 787 -8.28 0.17 21.86
CA HIS A 787 -9.45 -0.10 21.00
C HIS A 787 -9.31 -1.44 20.25
N VAL A 788 -10.43 -2.01 19.82
CA VAL A 788 -10.53 -3.18 18.93
C VAL A 788 -11.24 -2.82 17.63
N ALA A 789 -10.87 -3.49 16.53
CA ALA A 789 -11.43 -3.34 15.19
C ALA A 789 -11.72 -4.70 14.52
N VAL A 790 -12.37 -4.67 13.35
CA VAL A 790 -12.89 -5.85 12.63
C VAL A 790 -11.86 -6.86 12.12
N TRP A 791 -10.57 -6.52 12.01
CA TRP A 791 -9.56 -7.47 11.54
C TRP A 791 -9.25 -8.54 12.61
N PHE A 792 -8.87 -9.75 12.21
CA PHE A 792 -8.66 -10.85 13.16
C PHE A 792 -7.46 -10.62 14.09
N GLN A 793 -6.27 -10.38 13.55
CA GLN A 793 -5.02 -10.25 14.31
C GLN A 793 -4.11 -9.14 13.75
N GLY A 794 -3.30 -8.58 14.63
CA GLY A 794 -2.46 -7.40 14.39
C GLY A 794 -2.85 -6.22 15.28
N ILE A 795 -1.84 -5.49 15.75
CA ILE A 795 -1.93 -4.28 16.56
C ILE A 795 -1.24 -3.13 15.81
N HIS A 796 -1.83 -1.94 15.88
CA HIS A 796 -1.15 -0.67 15.63
C HIS A 796 -1.20 0.20 16.88
N HIS A 797 -0.15 0.97 17.13
CA HIS A 797 -0.10 2.06 18.11
C HIS A 797 0.33 3.33 17.42
N THR A 798 -0.33 4.43 17.75
CA THR A 798 0.14 5.79 17.50
C THR A 798 0.50 6.38 18.86
N ILE A 799 1.77 6.70 19.08
CA ILE A 799 2.29 7.13 20.38
C ILE A 799 2.73 8.58 20.28
N ASN A 800 2.07 9.46 21.03
CA ASN A 800 2.41 10.86 21.19
C ASN A 800 3.38 11.01 22.36
N ILE A 801 4.55 11.61 22.13
CA ILE A 801 5.67 11.67 23.07
C ILE A 801 6.12 13.13 23.24
N PRO A 802 5.78 13.81 24.35
CA PRO A 802 6.35 15.11 24.69
C PRO A 802 7.86 14.97 24.98
N LEU A 803 8.68 15.91 24.49
CA LEU A 803 10.14 15.87 24.61
C LEU A 803 10.67 17.03 25.46
N ASN A 804 11.64 16.75 26.35
CA ASN A 804 12.25 17.74 27.22
C ASN A 804 13.20 18.71 26.48
N LYS A 805 13.66 18.32 25.29
CA LYS A 805 14.53 19.09 24.41
C LYS A 805 14.00 19.07 22.97
N THR A 806 14.38 20.07 22.18
CA THR A 806 14.12 20.12 20.74
C THR A 806 14.95 19.05 20.03
N MET A 807 14.30 18.16 19.28
CA MET A 807 14.93 17.13 18.44
C MET A 807 14.34 17.14 17.03
N THR A 808 15.03 16.51 16.07
CA THR A 808 14.51 16.29 14.70
C THR A 808 14.03 14.86 14.50
N SER A 809 13.21 14.62 13.47
CA SER A 809 12.82 13.27 13.04
C SER A 809 14.01 12.35 12.75
N ARG A 810 15.14 12.92 12.29
CA ARG A 810 16.39 12.19 12.07
C ARG A 810 17.02 11.73 13.39
N ASP A 811 17.11 12.61 14.39
CA ASP A 811 17.67 12.28 15.71
C ASP A 811 16.85 11.18 16.38
N ILE A 812 15.52 11.33 16.38
CA ILE A 812 14.60 10.34 16.92
C ILE A 812 14.79 9.00 16.18
N ARG A 813 14.73 8.97 14.85
CA ARG A 813 14.89 7.73 14.08
C ARG A 813 16.24 7.05 14.35
N GLN A 814 17.33 7.80 14.42
CA GLN A 814 18.68 7.29 14.68
C GLN A 814 18.74 6.56 16.04
N MET A 815 18.16 7.14 17.10
CA MET A 815 18.12 6.49 18.42
C MET A 815 17.45 5.10 18.40
N TYR A 816 16.47 4.86 17.53
CA TYR A 816 15.79 3.56 17.43
C TYR A 816 16.63 2.57 16.61
N GLN A 817 17.31 3.05 15.57
CA GLN A 817 18.24 2.23 14.79
C GLN A 817 19.43 1.77 15.65
N ASP A 818 19.94 2.63 16.53
CA ASP A 818 20.99 2.30 17.50
C ASP A 818 20.47 1.40 18.64
N ARG A 819 19.38 1.78 19.30
CA ARG A 819 18.81 1.05 20.45
C ARG A 819 18.40 -0.39 20.12
N TYR A 820 18.05 -0.65 18.86
CA TYR A 820 17.66 -1.97 18.36
C TYR A 820 18.64 -2.56 17.32
N ALA A 821 19.88 -2.07 17.26
CA ALA A 821 20.90 -2.63 16.39
C ALA A 821 21.09 -4.14 16.64
N GLY A 822 20.97 -4.96 15.59
CA GLY A 822 21.07 -6.42 15.66
C GLY A 822 19.79 -7.17 16.08
N GLU A 823 18.72 -6.50 16.49
CA GLU A 823 17.45 -7.15 16.88
C GLU A 823 16.69 -7.72 15.67
N LYS A 824 16.87 -9.01 15.39
CA LYS A 824 16.25 -9.72 14.25
C LYS A 824 14.72 -9.62 14.17
N LEU A 825 14.04 -9.31 15.28
CA LEU A 825 12.58 -9.21 15.37
C LEU A 825 12.10 -7.77 15.65
N VAL A 826 12.97 -6.76 15.59
CA VAL A 826 12.59 -5.33 15.64
C VAL A 826 13.11 -4.65 14.38
N LYS A 827 12.22 -4.17 13.53
CA LYS A 827 12.54 -3.55 12.25
C LYS A 827 12.16 -2.07 12.28
N VAL A 828 13.16 -1.21 12.23
CA VAL A 828 12.97 0.25 12.17
C VAL A 828 12.78 0.68 10.71
N VAL A 829 11.64 1.27 10.40
CA VAL A 829 11.24 1.74 9.06
C VAL A 829 11.03 3.25 9.05
N GLY A 830 11.05 3.87 7.86
CA GLY A 830 10.81 5.32 7.72
C GLY A 830 9.33 5.67 7.90
N GLU A 831 8.50 5.14 7.01
CA GLU A 831 7.04 5.35 6.98
C GLU A 831 6.33 4.74 8.19
N ALA A 832 5.06 5.13 8.42
CA ALA A 832 4.23 4.54 9.46
C ALA A 832 3.88 3.07 9.12
N PRO A 833 4.21 2.09 9.98
CA PRO A 833 3.95 0.68 9.69
C PRO A 833 2.46 0.31 9.81
N LEU A 834 2.05 -0.68 9.01
CA LEU A 834 0.64 -1.06 8.80
C LEU A 834 0.30 -2.40 9.45
N VAL A 835 -0.90 -2.52 10.02
CA VAL A 835 -1.42 -3.79 10.60
C VAL A 835 -1.31 -4.95 9.60
N LYS A 836 -1.75 -4.73 8.35
CA LYS A 836 -1.69 -5.72 7.26
C LYS A 836 -0.25 -6.15 6.91
N ALA A 837 0.75 -5.33 7.22
CA ALA A 837 2.15 -5.65 6.97
C ALA A 837 2.77 -6.52 8.09
N ILE A 838 2.27 -6.46 9.33
CA ILE A 838 2.80 -7.23 10.46
C ILE A 838 1.95 -8.45 10.87
N SER A 839 0.66 -8.45 10.53
CA SER A 839 -0.27 -9.56 10.81
C SER A 839 0.29 -10.89 10.29
N GLY A 840 0.32 -11.91 11.15
CA GLY A 840 0.92 -13.21 10.85
C GLY A 840 2.45 -13.27 10.93
N LYS A 841 3.14 -12.24 11.46
CA LYS A 841 4.60 -12.20 11.57
C LYS A 841 5.11 -12.15 13.02
N HIS A 842 6.34 -12.65 13.19
CA HIS A 842 7.03 -12.80 14.48
C HIS A 842 7.70 -11.53 15.02
N GLY A 843 7.61 -10.42 14.29
CA GLY A 843 8.38 -9.19 14.57
C GLY A 843 7.56 -7.99 15.01
N VAL A 844 8.27 -6.89 15.18
CA VAL A 844 7.78 -5.53 15.42
C VAL A 844 8.24 -4.66 14.27
N GLU A 845 7.35 -3.84 13.71
CA GLU A 845 7.77 -2.71 12.87
C GLU A 845 7.53 -1.40 13.62
N ILE A 846 8.56 -0.54 13.68
CA ILE A 846 8.52 0.79 14.30
C ILE A 846 8.90 1.82 13.25
N GLY A 847 8.08 2.86 13.08
CA GLY A 847 8.33 3.91 12.08
C GLY A 847 7.38 5.09 12.21
N GLY A 848 7.25 5.88 11.14
CA GLY A 848 6.39 7.06 11.13
C GLY A 848 6.89 8.14 12.09
N PHE A 849 8.21 8.36 12.13
CA PHE A 849 8.92 9.25 13.07
C PHE A 849 8.66 10.73 12.81
N ALA A 850 7.42 11.19 12.97
CA ALA A 850 7.04 12.59 12.83
C ALA A 850 7.44 13.39 14.07
N VAL A 851 7.98 14.60 13.89
CA VAL A 851 8.25 15.53 14.99
C VAL A 851 7.59 16.88 14.68
N HIS A 852 6.87 17.43 15.66
CA HIS A 852 6.22 18.74 15.54
C HIS A 852 7.26 19.85 15.34
N SER A 853 6.95 20.90 14.58
CA SER A 853 7.86 22.01 14.20
C SER A 853 8.68 22.62 15.34
N SER A 854 8.13 22.65 16.56
CA SER A 854 8.82 23.02 17.81
C SER A 854 10.03 22.14 18.21
N GLY A 855 10.17 20.96 17.62
CA GLY A 855 11.03 19.85 18.05
C GLY A 855 10.68 19.21 19.40
N LYS A 856 9.66 19.69 20.13
CA LYS A 856 9.33 19.27 21.52
C LYS A 856 8.24 18.19 21.62
N ARG A 857 7.83 17.59 20.50
CA ARG A 857 6.82 16.52 20.48
C ARG A 857 7.06 15.58 19.31
N ALA A 858 7.41 14.33 19.59
CA ALA A 858 7.44 13.26 18.60
C ALA A 858 6.09 12.54 18.54
N VAL A 859 5.77 12.00 17.38
CA VAL A 859 4.76 10.96 17.18
C VAL A 859 5.47 9.80 16.48
N ILE A 860 5.23 8.58 16.97
CA ILE A 860 5.76 7.35 16.38
C ILE A 860 4.63 6.34 16.21
N CYS A 861 4.78 5.44 15.25
CA CYS A 861 3.88 4.33 15.03
C CYS A 861 4.58 2.98 15.22
N VAL A 862 3.96 2.09 16.00
CA VAL A 862 4.46 0.73 16.28
C VAL A 862 3.40 -0.27 15.86
N THR A 863 3.79 -1.36 15.21
CA THR A 863 2.90 -2.49 14.93
C THR A 863 3.52 -3.82 15.33
N ILE A 864 2.68 -4.73 15.84
CA ILE A 864 3.01 -6.13 16.13
C ILE A 864 1.85 -7.03 15.73
N ASP A 865 2.09 -8.32 15.55
CA ASP A 865 1.02 -9.30 15.65
C ASP A 865 0.70 -9.60 17.13
N ASN A 866 -0.58 -9.54 17.53
CA ASN A 866 -0.99 -9.69 18.94
C ASN A 866 -0.99 -11.15 19.45
N LEU A 867 -1.05 -12.15 18.56
CA LEU A 867 -1.01 -13.56 18.92
C LEU A 867 0.40 -14.13 18.83
N LEU A 868 1.23 -13.60 17.94
CA LEU A 868 2.62 -14.00 17.74
C LEU A 868 3.57 -13.16 18.59
N LYS A 869 4.04 -12.01 18.11
CA LYS A 869 4.99 -11.15 18.85
C LYS A 869 4.40 -10.55 20.12
N GLY A 870 3.07 -10.44 20.21
CA GLY A 870 2.36 -10.07 21.42
C GLY A 870 2.11 -11.20 22.42
N ALA A 871 2.34 -12.48 22.04
CA ALA A 871 2.13 -13.62 22.94
C ALA A 871 2.97 -14.88 22.59
N ALA A 872 2.60 -15.70 21.61
CA ALA A 872 3.18 -17.04 21.40
C ALA A 872 4.65 -17.02 20.94
N THR A 873 5.03 -16.10 20.06
CA THR A 873 6.44 -15.89 19.68
C THR A 873 7.22 -15.27 20.83
N GLN A 874 6.61 -14.36 21.60
CA GLN A 874 7.24 -13.77 22.78
C GLN A 874 7.53 -14.83 23.85
N CYS A 875 6.62 -15.79 24.03
CA CYS A 875 6.82 -16.97 24.86
C CYS A 875 8.03 -17.80 24.38
N LEU A 876 8.05 -18.22 23.11
CA LEU A 876 9.11 -19.10 22.60
C LEU A 876 10.49 -18.44 22.53
N ARG A 877 10.58 -17.14 22.18
CA ARG A 877 11.85 -16.42 22.09
C ARG A 877 12.65 -16.50 23.38
N LYS A 878 11.99 -16.41 24.54
CA LYS A 878 12.63 -16.47 25.87
C LYS A 878 13.49 -17.72 26.01
N TYR A 879 13.02 -18.88 25.56
CA TYR A 879 13.76 -20.13 25.69
C TYR A 879 14.94 -20.22 24.71
N SER A 880 14.86 -19.58 23.53
CA SER A 880 16.02 -19.43 22.64
C SER A 880 17.09 -18.49 23.21
N ASP A 881 16.68 -17.52 24.03
CA ASP A 881 17.60 -16.65 24.79
C ASP A 881 18.05 -17.29 26.13
N ALA A 882 17.31 -18.29 26.67
CA ALA A 882 17.51 -18.86 28.00
C ALA A 882 18.26 -20.20 28.04
N LEU A 883 17.97 -21.10 27.10
CA LEU A 883 18.72 -22.34 26.90
C LEU A 883 20.16 -22.07 26.37
N ASP A 884 20.52 -20.80 26.19
CA ASP A 884 21.83 -20.31 25.79
C ASP A 884 22.73 -19.93 27.01
N VAL A 885 22.26 -20.05 28.26
CA VAL A 885 23.05 -19.72 29.47
C VAL A 885 22.89 -20.74 30.61
N THR A 886 23.36 -21.98 30.43
CA THR A 886 23.49 -22.93 31.57
C THR A 886 24.58 -24.01 31.43
N THR A 887 25.86 -23.63 31.23
CA THR A 887 26.99 -24.48 31.68
C THR A 887 28.31 -23.71 31.82
N THR A 888 28.62 -23.28 33.05
CA THR A 888 30.00 -22.97 33.47
C THR A 888 30.21 -23.41 34.91
N GLY A 889 31.00 -24.47 35.10
CA GLY A 889 31.60 -24.80 36.39
C GLY A 889 31.07 -26.05 37.09
N ARG A 890 31.54 -27.24 36.66
CA ARG A 890 32.14 -28.25 37.57
C ARG A 890 32.89 -29.35 36.81
N ARG A 891 34.23 -29.22 36.84
CA ARG A 891 35.27 -30.09 36.23
C ARG A 891 35.35 -30.04 34.71
#